data_AF-A0A1I4B7U8-F1
#
_entry.id   AF-A0A1I4B7U8-F1
#
_cell.length_a   1.000
_cell.length_b   1.000
_cell.length_c   1.000
_cell.angle_alpha   90.00
_cell.angle_beta   90.00
_cell.angle_gamma   90.00
#
_symmetry.space_group_name_H-M   'P 1'
#
loop_
_entity.id
_entity.type
_entity.pdbx_description
1 polymer ?
#
loop_
_entity_poly.entity_id
_entity_poly.type
_entity_poly.pdbx_seq_one_letter_code
_entity_poly.pdbx_strand_id
1 'polypeptide(L)'
;MITTILFLSFFCMLLIGMPIAFCLGMSSLLAVLYASHFVPQFSTLTLSVIAANTYTGISKFLLLAIPFFVLSGNIMAKAGISKRLVRFIDDLVGHTRGGMAIVCVIVSCFFGAISGSGPATVAALGAVLVPAMIDSGFSPAFSEALMAASSSIAIVIPPSIAFVVYASIVGGNVGELFMAGIIPGIMMGLALIVVVIIETRRKGIQAAHERRSGDELLNSFKDAFWGLLMPVIILGGIYGGIFTPTEAAAVSVIYGTFVSIVIYKDITLKDLFQIFCESAKTSGGIMFIVASASLFSYCCTLFGISQAAQALLSQTASNKIVFLIIVNIIFLIAGCFIDANSAMYIFIPIMAPVAQSLGYSMVAFGIVATVNLAIGQVTPPVGVNLFVALGLKIEKKICSAKESAKSFYKVTLPQISKAVAPMIAACLAILLIVTYIPKVSLLFSSGFTETVQASSGIISSGELTYHDYTDSDKYNAHSNAAVYMGTEEWPETTWNFDCSPGEGSTWASAGYYFNALMQQSTGGKVKIDVYPGEQLTNGDQVAGIQALMDGDSIQVSLHSNLIYANFDPRFNVVSLPYLFEDTSAVDQVMNGTGGDKLKSVLKEYGLVCEGIAENGFRQITNSKKPITSVSDLANIKLRICSNDLCSEVYREWGCDASAMNWSETYTALQQGTIDGQENPEPSIASASVQDVQKYISIWNAYYDCLFLCINEKAYNEFTDEQKAVIDENAKKAVEYQLAINRDSIAQLEEEWKESGVMEVTDHKDIDSDSFKNASADAYKWYEKQLTEKKGMSADEAHEYVEAFMQTQ
;
A
#
# COMPACT_ATOMS: atom_id res chain seq x y z
N MET A 1 -9.22 14.56 23.55
CA MET A 1 -10.41 13.75 23.89
C MET A 1 -10.75 12.73 22.79
N ILE A 2 -10.79 13.12 21.50
CA ILE A 2 -11.03 12.18 20.39
C ILE A 2 -10.10 10.96 20.46
N THR A 3 -8.78 11.18 20.58
CA THR A 3 -7.77 10.12 20.76
C THR A 3 -8.10 9.19 21.93
N THR A 4 -8.54 9.75 23.05
CA THR A 4 -8.92 8.97 24.23
C THR A 4 -10.11 8.07 23.92
N ILE A 5 -11.13 8.58 23.23
CA ILE A 5 -12.31 7.78 22.86
C ILE A 5 -11.92 6.68 21.88
N LEU A 6 -11.13 7.00 20.86
CA LEU A 6 -10.64 6.03 19.87
C LEU A 6 -9.91 4.88 20.57
N PHE A 7 -8.85 5.17 21.33
CA PHE A 7 -8.04 4.12 21.96
C PHE A 7 -8.74 3.45 23.15
N LEU A 8 -9.45 4.18 24.01
CA LEU A 8 -10.12 3.60 25.17
C LEU A 8 -11.24 2.65 24.73
N SER A 9 -12.08 3.07 23.77
CA SER A 9 -13.13 2.19 23.24
C SER A 9 -12.53 0.97 22.55
N PHE A 10 -11.48 1.15 21.75
CA PHE A 10 -10.72 0.05 21.13
C PHE A 10 -10.22 -0.96 22.19
N PHE A 11 -9.49 -0.51 23.20
CA PHE A 11 -8.94 -1.40 24.24
C PHE A 11 -10.03 -2.01 25.11
N CYS A 12 -11.09 -1.28 25.47
CA CYS A 12 -12.22 -1.84 26.22
C CYS A 12 -12.90 -2.98 25.45
N MET A 13 -13.17 -2.76 24.16
CA MET A 13 -13.76 -3.79 23.30
C MET A 13 -12.85 -5.00 23.11
N LEU A 14 -11.54 -4.77 22.96
CA LEU A 14 -10.53 -5.82 22.90
C LEU A 14 -10.50 -6.65 24.20
N LEU A 15 -10.57 -6.00 25.36
CA LEU A 15 -10.57 -6.66 26.68
C LEU A 15 -11.84 -7.48 26.94
N ILE A 16 -12.98 -7.08 26.36
CA ILE A 16 -14.24 -7.84 26.41
C ILE A 16 -14.19 -9.06 25.47
N GLY A 17 -13.16 -9.19 24.64
CA GLY A 17 -12.95 -10.32 23.74
C GLY A 17 -13.68 -10.17 22.40
N MET A 18 -14.04 -8.93 22.02
CA MET A 18 -14.64 -8.69 20.71
C MET A 18 -13.59 -8.89 19.59
N PRO A 19 -13.98 -9.42 18.40
CA PRO A 19 -13.03 -9.59 17.31
C PRO A 19 -12.44 -8.24 16.86
N ILE A 20 -11.14 -8.23 16.53
CA ILE A 20 -10.34 -7.01 16.31
C ILE A 20 -10.95 -6.10 15.23
N ALA A 21 -11.47 -6.68 14.14
CA ALA A 21 -12.11 -5.90 13.08
C ALA A 21 -13.27 -5.04 13.61
N PHE A 22 -14.07 -5.55 14.56
CA PHE A 22 -15.11 -4.76 15.20
C PHE A 22 -14.52 -3.73 16.17
N CYS A 23 -13.45 -4.07 16.91
CA CYS A 23 -12.79 -3.12 17.79
C CYS A 23 -12.29 -1.90 17.01
N LEU A 24 -11.66 -2.11 15.85
CA LEU A 24 -11.15 -1.05 14.98
C LEU A 24 -12.29 -0.24 14.33
N GLY A 25 -13.26 -0.91 13.71
CA GLY A 25 -14.36 -0.23 13.03
C GLY A 25 -15.26 0.57 13.99
N MET A 26 -15.64 -0.04 15.12
CA MET A 26 -16.54 0.62 16.08
C MET A 26 -15.83 1.73 16.86
N SER A 27 -14.54 1.59 17.19
CA SER A 27 -13.81 2.65 17.87
C SER A 27 -13.65 3.87 16.97
N SER A 28 -13.40 3.63 15.68
CA SER A 28 -13.34 4.69 14.66
C SER A 28 -14.71 5.35 14.47
N LEU A 29 -15.79 4.58 14.38
CA LEU A 29 -17.15 5.11 14.35
C LEU A 29 -17.45 6.00 15.57
N LEU A 30 -17.09 5.54 16.77
CA LEU A 30 -17.29 6.32 18.01
C LEU A 30 -16.45 7.61 18.01
N ALA A 31 -15.21 7.56 17.50
CA ALA A 31 -14.36 8.73 17.38
C ALA A 31 -14.91 9.74 16.36
N VAL A 32 -15.39 9.28 15.20
CA VAL A 32 -16.04 10.11 14.17
C VAL A 32 -17.31 10.75 14.72
N LEU A 33 -18.18 9.97 15.38
CA LEU A 33 -19.42 10.49 15.99
C LEU A 33 -19.14 11.53 17.08
N TYR A 34 -18.11 11.29 17.90
CA TYR A 34 -17.73 12.24 18.93
C TYR A 34 -17.14 13.52 18.32
N ALA A 35 -16.25 13.39 17.33
CA ALA A 35 -15.65 14.51 16.64
C ALA A 35 -16.74 15.38 15.98
N SER A 36 -17.68 14.77 15.25
CA SER A 36 -18.73 15.51 14.55
C SER A 36 -19.73 16.23 15.45
N HIS A 37 -20.05 15.67 16.63
CA HIS A 37 -21.02 16.30 17.53
C HIS A 37 -20.40 17.30 18.51
N PHE A 38 -19.15 17.11 18.92
CA PHE A 38 -18.58 17.83 20.06
C PHE A 38 -17.35 18.67 19.73
N VAL A 39 -16.78 18.56 18.52
CA VAL A 39 -15.58 19.31 18.13
C VAL A 39 -15.94 20.22 16.94
N PRO A 40 -15.99 21.55 17.12
CA PRO A 40 -16.39 22.49 16.07
C PRO A 40 -15.63 22.30 14.76
N GLN A 41 -14.32 22.05 14.84
CA GLN A 41 -13.44 21.78 13.68
C GLN A 41 -13.91 20.61 12.80
N PHE A 42 -14.57 19.60 13.39
CA PHE A 42 -15.03 18.41 12.67
C PHE A 42 -16.56 18.36 12.54
N SER A 43 -17.26 19.47 12.78
CA SER A 43 -18.73 19.51 12.80
C SER A 43 -19.39 19.16 11.46
N THR A 44 -18.64 19.32 10.36
CA THR A 44 -19.07 18.91 9.03
C THR A 44 -18.91 17.40 8.80
N LEU A 45 -18.06 16.70 9.56
CA LEU A 45 -17.75 15.28 9.36
C LEU A 45 -19.00 14.39 9.43
N THR A 46 -19.39 13.78 8.32
CA THR A 46 -20.54 12.87 8.25
C THR A 46 -20.12 11.40 8.31
N LEU A 47 -21.14 10.52 8.34
CA LEU A 47 -20.95 9.08 8.31
C LEU A 47 -20.56 8.54 6.92
N SER A 48 -20.61 9.35 5.85
CA SER A 48 -20.21 8.93 4.49
C SER A 48 -18.75 8.48 4.45
N VAL A 49 -17.90 9.18 5.22
CA VAL A 49 -16.47 8.93 5.41
C VAL A 49 -16.18 7.49 5.84
N ILE A 50 -17.08 6.86 6.61
CA ILE A 50 -16.95 5.47 7.05
C ILE A 50 -17.06 4.53 5.86
N ALA A 51 -18.09 4.71 5.02
CA ALA A 51 -18.32 3.88 3.85
C ALA A 51 -17.18 4.06 2.83
N ALA A 52 -16.78 5.31 2.56
CA ALA A 52 -15.69 5.63 1.66
C ALA A 52 -14.38 4.96 2.09
N ASN A 53 -13.90 5.21 3.31
CA ASN A 53 -12.62 4.67 3.77
C ASN A 53 -12.60 3.14 3.92
N THR A 54 -13.74 2.54 4.26
CA THR A 54 -13.87 1.08 4.31
C THR A 54 -13.73 0.49 2.91
N TYR A 55 -14.36 1.09 1.90
CA TYR A 55 -14.31 0.64 0.52
C TYR A 55 -12.94 0.86 -0.13
N THR A 56 -12.37 2.06 -0.02
CA THR A 56 -11.07 2.39 -0.62
C THR A 56 -9.95 1.57 0.00
N GLY A 57 -10.04 1.26 1.30
CA GLY A 57 -9.09 0.40 2.01
C GLY A 57 -8.96 -1.02 1.44
N ILE A 58 -10.07 -1.61 0.95
CA ILE A 58 -10.08 -2.98 0.41
C ILE A 58 -9.94 -3.04 -1.11
N SER A 59 -10.14 -1.93 -1.81
CA SER A 59 -10.17 -1.86 -3.28
C SER A 59 -8.79 -1.62 -3.89
N LYS A 60 -7.75 -2.27 -3.35
CA LYS A 60 -6.36 -2.15 -3.81
C LYS A 60 -5.93 -3.39 -4.59
N PHE A 61 -5.33 -3.22 -5.77
CA PHE A 61 -4.95 -4.35 -6.64
C PHE A 61 -4.02 -5.35 -5.95
N LEU A 62 -3.07 -4.87 -5.15
CA LEU A 62 -2.10 -5.70 -4.41
C LEU A 62 -2.77 -6.70 -3.45
N LEU A 63 -3.94 -6.37 -2.91
CA LEU A 63 -4.64 -7.20 -1.93
C LEU A 63 -5.21 -8.47 -2.56
N LEU A 64 -5.33 -8.56 -3.89
CA LEU A 64 -5.74 -9.78 -4.60
C LEU A 64 -4.76 -10.95 -4.38
N ALA A 65 -3.49 -10.67 -4.06
CA ALA A 65 -2.52 -11.72 -3.75
C ALA A 65 -2.91 -12.51 -2.50
N ILE A 66 -3.57 -11.89 -1.51
CA ILE A 66 -3.97 -12.53 -0.25
C ILE A 66 -4.91 -13.73 -0.48
N PRO A 67 -6.09 -13.58 -1.12
CA PRO A 67 -6.98 -14.70 -1.37
C PRO A 67 -6.35 -15.78 -2.25
N PHE A 68 -5.51 -15.42 -3.24
CA PHE A 68 -4.84 -16.41 -4.07
C PHE A 68 -3.79 -17.22 -3.30
N PHE A 69 -2.95 -16.59 -2.46
CA PHE A 69 -2.00 -17.33 -1.63
C PHE A 69 -2.69 -18.18 -0.56
N VAL A 70 -3.75 -17.67 0.08
CA VAL A 70 -4.56 -18.46 1.03
C VAL A 70 -5.16 -19.68 0.35
N LEU A 71 -5.73 -19.50 -0.84
CA LEU A 71 -6.31 -20.59 -1.63
C LEU A 71 -5.26 -21.62 -2.04
N SER A 72 -4.11 -21.17 -2.54
CA SER A 72 -2.99 -22.03 -2.92
C SER A 72 -2.50 -22.87 -1.74
N GLY A 73 -2.31 -22.25 -0.57
CA GLY A 73 -1.94 -22.93 0.67
C GLY A 73 -2.95 -23.99 1.10
N ASN A 74 -4.25 -23.70 1.01
CA ASN A 74 -5.31 -24.65 1.36
C ASN A 74 -5.38 -25.84 0.39
N ILE A 75 -5.23 -25.60 -0.92
CA ILE A 75 -5.12 -26.66 -1.93
C ILE A 75 -3.94 -27.58 -1.60
N MET A 76 -2.78 -27.00 -1.34
CA MET A 76 -1.55 -27.74 -1.04
C MET A 76 -1.62 -28.56 0.25
N ALA A 77 -2.22 -27.99 1.29
CA ALA A 77 -2.43 -28.68 2.55
C ALA A 77 -3.32 -29.92 2.35
N LYS A 78 -4.38 -29.80 1.56
CA LYS A 78 -5.31 -30.89 1.27
C LYS A 78 -4.68 -31.97 0.39
N ALA A 79 -3.79 -31.59 -0.54
CA ALA A 79 -3.08 -32.49 -1.44
C ALA A 79 -1.97 -33.34 -0.78
N GLY A 80 -1.87 -33.33 0.54
CA GLY A 80 -0.90 -34.14 1.28
C GLY A 80 0.57 -33.80 0.99
N ILE A 81 0.85 -32.62 0.42
CA ILE A 81 2.21 -32.16 0.10
C ILE A 81 3.05 -32.10 1.37
N SER A 82 2.45 -31.66 2.48
CA SER A 82 3.08 -31.65 3.81
C SER A 82 3.69 -33.01 4.18
N LYS A 83 2.98 -34.12 3.95
CA LYS A 83 3.47 -35.47 4.30
C LYS A 83 4.65 -35.89 3.42
N ARG A 84 4.60 -35.56 2.13
CA ARG A 84 5.67 -35.86 1.16
C ARG A 84 6.93 -35.06 1.47
N LEU A 85 6.76 -33.78 1.78
CA LEU A 85 7.84 -32.89 2.18
C LEU A 85 8.47 -33.34 3.50
N VAL A 86 7.67 -33.68 4.51
CA VAL A 86 8.17 -34.26 5.78
C VAL A 86 9.01 -35.50 5.51
N ARG A 87 8.52 -36.44 4.70
CA ARG A 87 9.24 -37.67 4.37
C ARG A 87 10.58 -37.39 3.68
N PHE A 88 10.60 -36.50 2.70
CA PHE A 88 11.84 -36.16 2.00
C PHE A 88 12.88 -35.50 2.91
N ILE A 89 12.45 -34.53 3.73
CA ILE A 89 13.37 -33.85 4.66
C ILE A 89 13.83 -34.80 5.77
N ASP A 90 12.97 -35.71 6.24
CA ASP A 90 13.34 -36.77 7.19
C ASP A 90 14.40 -37.72 6.59
N ASP A 91 14.22 -38.17 5.35
CA ASP A 91 15.23 -38.99 4.68
C ASP A 91 16.57 -38.26 4.51
N LEU A 92 16.55 -36.93 4.35
CA LEU A 92 17.74 -36.09 4.19
C LEU A 92 18.48 -35.83 5.52
N VAL A 93 17.77 -35.45 6.59
CA VAL A 93 18.40 -34.97 7.84
C VAL A 93 17.93 -35.69 9.12
N GLY A 94 16.90 -36.53 9.05
CA GLY A 94 16.31 -37.27 10.19
C GLY A 94 17.27 -38.25 10.88
N HIS A 95 18.27 -38.74 10.15
CA HIS A 95 19.34 -39.59 10.65
C HIS A 95 20.32 -38.89 11.62
N THR A 96 20.22 -37.57 11.75
CA THR A 96 21.05 -36.80 12.70
C THR A 96 20.44 -36.82 14.11
N ARG A 97 21.24 -36.53 15.13
CA ARG A 97 20.75 -36.44 16.51
C ARG A 97 19.75 -35.28 16.63
N GLY A 98 18.52 -35.59 17.06
CA GLY A 98 17.43 -34.61 17.07
C GLY A 98 16.84 -34.33 15.69
N GLY A 99 17.11 -35.19 14.70
CA GLY A 99 16.74 -35.02 13.30
C GLY A 99 15.27 -34.63 13.10
N MET A 100 14.32 -35.31 13.75
CA MET A 100 12.88 -34.98 13.62
C MET A 100 12.51 -33.54 14.02
N ALA A 101 13.21 -32.93 14.98
CA ALA A 101 12.99 -31.54 15.34
C ALA A 101 13.62 -30.58 14.31
N ILE A 102 14.73 -30.96 13.67
CA ILE A 102 15.31 -30.21 12.54
C ILE A 102 14.39 -30.31 11.32
N VAL A 103 13.82 -31.49 11.05
CA VAL A 103 12.80 -31.70 10.02
C VAL A 103 11.62 -30.77 10.24
N CYS A 104 11.14 -30.64 11.48
CA CYS A 104 10.08 -29.69 11.82
C CYS A 104 10.42 -28.25 11.40
N VAL A 105 11.61 -27.75 11.74
CA VAL A 105 12.02 -26.38 11.36
C VAL A 105 12.10 -26.22 9.84
N ILE A 106 12.77 -27.13 9.14
CA ILE A 106 12.99 -27.02 7.69
C ILE A 106 11.66 -27.12 6.93
N VAL A 107 10.82 -28.09 7.28
CA VAL A 107 9.51 -28.27 6.64
C VAL A 107 8.60 -27.07 6.92
N SER A 108 8.63 -26.50 8.13
CA SER A 108 7.91 -25.26 8.45
C SER A 108 8.37 -24.09 7.58
N CYS A 109 9.67 -23.94 7.31
CA CYS A 109 10.19 -22.90 6.41
C CYS A 109 9.67 -23.08 4.98
N PHE A 110 9.73 -24.31 4.43
CA PHE A 110 9.26 -24.60 3.08
C PHE A 110 7.75 -24.51 2.92
N PHE A 111 6.98 -25.05 3.88
CA PHE A 111 5.53 -24.97 3.87
C PHE A 111 5.05 -23.55 4.16
N GLY A 112 5.79 -22.80 4.98
CA GLY A 112 5.58 -21.39 5.24
C GLY A 112 5.68 -20.55 3.96
N ALA A 113 6.67 -20.83 3.11
CA ALA A 113 6.80 -20.24 1.78
C ALA A 113 5.63 -20.59 0.82
N ILE A 114 4.74 -21.50 1.19
CA ILE A 114 3.55 -21.84 0.39
C ILE A 114 2.32 -21.17 1.01
N SER A 115 2.20 -21.21 2.34
CA SER A 115 1.00 -20.75 3.05
C SER A 115 1.00 -19.26 3.38
N GLY A 116 2.17 -18.65 3.55
CA GLY A 116 2.36 -17.28 4.02
C GLY A 116 1.74 -17.00 5.40
N SER A 117 1.41 -18.04 6.19
CA SER A 117 0.64 -17.94 7.44
C SER A 117 1.14 -18.88 8.52
N GLY A 118 1.52 -18.30 9.67
CA GLY A 118 1.98 -19.04 10.84
C GLY A 118 0.93 -19.98 11.44
N PRO A 119 -0.26 -19.50 11.83
CA PRO A 119 -1.32 -20.34 12.38
C PRO A 119 -1.74 -21.49 11.45
N ALA A 120 -1.83 -21.22 10.14
CA ALA A 120 -2.15 -22.25 9.15
C ALA A 120 -1.06 -23.33 9.07
N THR A 121 0.21 -22.93 9.15
CA THR A 121 1.35 -23.85 9.16
C THR A 121 1.34 -24.74 10.40
N VAL A 122 1.06 -24.20 11.59
CA VAL A 122 0.91 -25.00 12.83
C VAL A 122 -0.22 -26.02 12.69
N ALA A 123 -1.38 -25.61 12.17
CA ALA A 123 -2.54 -26.48 12.01
C ALA A 123 -2.27 -27.62 11.00
N ALA A 124 -1.62 -27.32 9.88
CA ALA A 124 -1.36 -28.28 8.80
C ALA A 124 -0.25 -29.27 9.17
N LEU A 125 0.87 -28.78 9.71
CA LEU A 125 2.06 -29.60 9.99
C LEU A 125 2.03 -30.25 11.37
N GLY A 126 1.43 -29.58 12.37
CA GLY A 126 1.47 -29.99 13.77
C GLY A 126 0.86 -31.36 14.02
N ALA A 127 -0.20 -31.72 13.29
CA ALA A 127 -0.85 -33.03 13.40
C ALA A 127 0.05 -34.22 13.01
N VAL A 128 1.12 -33.95 12.24
CA VAL A 128 2.06 -34.98 11.77
C VAL A 128 3.40 -34.87 12.51
N LEU A 129 3.96 -33.67 12.61
CA LEU A 129 5.31 -33.46 13.14
C LEU A 129 5.37 -33.49 14.68
N VAL A 130 4.34 -33.01 15.38
CA VAL A 130 4.35 -33.03 16.86
C VAL A 130 4.36 -34.47 17.40
N PRO A 131 3.47 -35.38 16.96
CA PRO A 131 3.54 -36.78 17.37
C PRO A 131 4.88 -37.45 17.02
N ALA A 132 5.43 -37.17 15.84
CA ALA A 132 6.70 -37.76 15.40
C ALA A 132 7.91 -37.30 16.24
N MET A 133 7.93 -36.03 16.67
CA MET A 133 8.93 -35.52 17.61
C MET A 133 8.81 -36.17 18.99
N ILE A 134 7.58 -36.38 19.48
CA ILE A 134 7.35 -37.06 20.77
C ILE A 134 7.82 -38.50 20.72
N ASP A 135 7.49 -39.23 19.64
CA ASP A 135 7.96 -40.60 19.41
C ASP A 135 9.49 -40.69 19.31
N SER A 136 10.15 -39.60 18.90
CA SER A 136 11.62 -39.48 18.83
C SER A 136 12.27 -39.06 20.16
N GLY A 137 11.49 -38.90 21.24
CA GLY A 137 11.99 -38.62 22.59
C GLY A 137 11.94 -37.15 23.03
N PHE A 138 11.34 -36.24 22.25
CA PHE A 138 11.09 -34.88 22.70
C PHE A 138 9.88 -34.80 23.64
N SER A 139 9.92 -33.91 24.62
CA SER A 139 8.75 -33.65 25.48
C SER A 139 7.61 -33.03 24.66
N PRO A 140 6.33 -33.34 24.98
CA PRO A 140 5.18 -32.75 24.29
C PRO A 140 5.22 -31.22 24.25
N ALA A 141 5.54 -30.57 25.38
CA ALA A 141 5.62 -29.12 25.46
C ALA A 141 6.70 -28.50 24.55
N PHE A 142 7.87 -29.14 24.43
CA PHE A 142 8.90 -28.70 23.48
C PHE A 142 8.48 -28.90 22.03
N SER A 143 7.82 -30.02 21.74
CA SER A 143 7.37 -30.37 20.38
C SER A 143 6.32 -29.39 19.88
N GLU A 144 5.34 -29.05 20.70
CA GLU A 144 4.34 -28.00 20.39
C GLU A 144 4.98 -26.60 20.31
N ALA A 145 5.88 -26.25 21.25
CA ALA A 145 6.58 -24.97 21.23
C ALA A 145 7.43 -24.78 19.96
N LEU A 146 8.18 -25.82 19.56
CA LEU A 146 9.00 -25.77 18.34
C LEU A 146 8.12 -25.70 17.09
N MET A 147 7.00 -26.42 17.05
CA MET A 147 6.04 -26.32 15.95
C MET A 147 5.50 -24.90 15.84
N ALA A 148 5.11 -24.27 16.95
CA ALA A 148 4.65 -22.88 16.98
C ALA A 148 5.75 -21.89 16.54
N ALA A 149 6.95 -22.01 17.11
CA ALA A 149 8.10 -21.13 16.82
C ALA A 149 8.59 -21.25 15.38
N SER A 150 8.72 -22.46 14.84
CA SER A 150 9.14 -22.66 13.45
C SER A 150 8.08 -22.21 12.45
N SER A 151 6.79 -22.35 12.80
CA SER A 151 5.70 -21.87 11.94
C SER A 151 5.62 -20.35 11.88
N SER A 152 6.06 -19.60 12.89
CA SER A 152 6.04 -18.13 12.79
C SER A 152 6.98 -17.58 11.72
N ILE A 153 8.00 -18.36 11.32
CA ILE A 153 8.86 -18.03 10.19
C ILE A 153 8.07 -17.97 8.87
N ALA A 154 6.90 -18.60 8.79
CA ALA A 154 6.05 -18.61 7.59
C ALA A 154 5.60 -17.22 7.13
N ILE A 155 5.51 -16.24 8.04
CA ILE A 155 5.19 -14.86 7.64
C ILE A 155 6.44 -14.05 7.27
N VAL A 156 7.64 -14.59 7.46
CA VAL A 156 8.93 -13.95 7.14
C VAL A 156 9.52 -14.53 5.85
N ILE A 157 9.45 -15.86 5.66
CA ILE A 157 9.94 -16.51 4.43
C ILE A 157 8.90 -16.34 3.32
N PRO A 158 9.29 -15.79 2.15
CA PRO A 158 8.34 -15.50 1.09
C PRO A 158 7.94 -16.69 0.21
N PRO A 159 6.81 -16.56 -0.53
CA PRO A 159 5.80 -15.50 -0.49
C PRO A 159 5.12 -15.33 0.88
N SER A 160 4.96 -14.07 1.32
CA SER A 160 4.40 -13.72 2.63
C SER A 160 3.22 -12.75 2.51
N ILE A 161 2.10 -13.11 3.15
CA ILE A 161 0.90 -12.26 3.22
C ILE A 161 1.20 -10.98 4.02
N ALA A 162 2.04 -11.05 5.05
CA ALA A 162 2.37 -9.89 5.88
C ALA A 162 3.12 -8.81 5.08
N PHE A 163 4.00 -9.21 4.16
CA PHE A 163 4.68 -8.25 3.26
C PHE A 163 3.74 -7.63 2.23
N VAL A 164 2.79 -8.39 1.69
CA VAL A 164 1.74 -7.84 0.81
C VAL A 164 0.91 -6.78 1.54
N VAL A 165 0.51 -7.08 2.78
CA VAL A 165 -0.23 -6.14 3.64
C VAL A 165 0.61 -4.90 3.92
N TYR A 166 1.86 -5.06 4.37
CA TYR A 166 2.75 -3.93 4.62
C TYR A 166 2.91 -3.04 3.38
N ALA A 167 3.22 -3.63 2.22
CA ALA A 167 3.34 -2.92 0.95
C ALA A 167 2.08 -2.14 0.57
N SER A 168 0.89 -2.71 0.81
CA SER A 168 -0.38 -2.04 0.52
C SER A 168 -0.66 -0.83 1.43
N ILE A 169 -0.05 -0.78 2.60
CA ILE A 169 -0.16 0.34 3.55
C ILE A 169 0.81 1.45 3.16
N VAL A 170 2.06 1.11 2.86
CA VAL A 170 3.13 2.12 2.62
C VAL A 170 3.40 2.42 1.14
N GLY A 171 2.69 1.78 0.20
CA GLY A 171 2.93 1.93 -1.23
C GLY A 171 4.27 1.35 -1.71
N GLY A 172 4.73 0.25 -1.10
CA GLY A 172 6.05 -0.33 -1.36
C GLY A 172 6.08 -1.52 -2.33
N ASN A 173 7.27 -1.89 -2.81
CA ASN A 173 7.45 -3.05 -3.70
C ASN A 173 7.39 -4.39 -2.92
N VAL A 174 6.36 -5.20 -3.21
CA VAL A 174 6.21 -6.54 -2.61
C VAL A 174 7.36 -7.48 -3.00
N GLY A 175 7.87 -7.41 -4.23
CA GLY A 175 8.99 -8.22 -4.70
C GLY A 175 10.29 -7.94 -3.96
N GLU A 176 10.57 -6.67 -3.66
CA GLU A 176 11.73 -6.27 -2.85
C GLU A 176 11.61 -6.75 -1.40
N LEU A 177 10.42 -6.63 -0.81
CA LEU A 177 10.15 -7.17 0.53
C LEU A 177 10.30 -8.69 0.55
N PHE A 178 9.89 -9.38 -0.52
CA PHE A 178 10.15 -10.82 -0.66
C PHE A 178 11.67 -11.08 -0.72
N MET A 179 12.45 -10.38 -1.55
CA MET A 179 13.90 -10.59 -1.54
C MET A 179 14.53 -10.33 -0.16
N ALA A 180 14.11 -9.26 0.50
CA ALA A 180 14.64 -8.85 1.78
C ALA A 180 14.24 -9.77 2.94
N GLY A 181 13.13 -10.51 2.83
CA GLY A 181 12.67 -11.47 3.85
C GLY A 181 13.41 -12.80 3.87
N ILE A 182 14.06 -13.20 2.76
CA ILE A 182 14.73 -14.51 2.62
C ILE A 182 15.81 -14.70 3.69
N ILE A 183 16.74 -13.74 3.81
CA ILE A 183 17.88 -13.83 4.74
C ILE A 183 17.40 -13.87 6.20
N PRO A 184 16.58 -12.91 6.68
CA PRO A 184 16.00 -12.96 8.03
C PRO A 184 15.29 -14.27 8.33
N GLY A 185 14.48 -14.78 7.40
CA GLY A 185 13.76 -16.05 7.57
C GLY A 185 14.70 -17.25 7.73
N ILE A 186 15.73 -17.36 6.89
CA ILE A 186 16.76 -18.40 7.01
C ILE A 186 17.53 -18.27 8.33
N MET A 187 17.89 -17.05 8.72
CA MET A 187 18.58 -16.78 10.00
C MET A 187 17.74 -17.22 11.19
N MET A 188 16.43 -16.95 11.19
CA MET A 188 15.51 -17.44 12.22
C MET A 188 15.45 -18.97 12.23
N GLY A 189 15.35 -19.61 11.06
CA GLY A 189 15.35 -21.07 10.97
C GLY A 189 16.64 -21.70 11.52
N LEU A 190 17.80 -21.16 11.16
CA LEU A 190 19.08 -21.59 11.69
C LEU A 190 19.20 -21.38 13.21
N ALA A 191 18.69 -20.25 13.72
CA ALA A 191 18.65 -19.97 15.15
C ALA A 191 17.81 -21.02 15.91
N LEU A 192 16.67 -21.43 15.35
CA LEU A 192 15.86 -22.52 15.93
C LEU A 192 16.56 -23.88 15.87
N ILE A 193 17.28 -24.18 14.77
CA ILE A 193 18.09 -25.41 14.66
C ILE A 193 19.17 -25.44 15.75
N VAL A 194 19.81 -24.30 16.05
CA VAL A 194 20.78 -24.20 17.16
C VAL A 194 20.12 -24.55 18.50
N VAL A 195 18.91 -24.05 18.77
CA VAL A 195 18.15 -24.41 19.98
C VAL A 195 17.85 -25.91 20.04
N VAL A 196 17.46 -26.53 18.91
CA VAL A 196 17.23 -27.97 18.81
C VAL A 196 18.50 -28.77 19.11
N ILE A 197 19.65 -28.37 18.58
CA ILE A 197 20.93 -29.04 18.84
C ILE A 197 21.30 -28.97 20.33
N ILE A 198 21.10 -27.81 20.96
CA ILE A 198 21.36 -27.61 22.40
C ILE A 198 20.45 -28.53 23.23
N GLU A 199 19.15 -28.55 22.94
CA GLU A 199 18.17 -29.34 23.69
C GLU A 199 18.41 -30.86 23.52
N THR A 200 18.72 -31.28 22.30
CA THR A 200 19.07 -32.67 21.96
C THR A 200 20.29 -33.15 22.76
N ARG A 201 21.34 -32.32 22.83
CA ARG A 201 22.54 -32.63 23.62
C ARG A 201 22.25 -32.69 25.12
N ARG A 202 21.43 -31.77 25.64
CA ARG A 202 21.04 -31.75 27.07
C ARG A 202 20.23 -32.97 27.48
N LYS A 203 19.34 -33.46 26.61
CA LYS A 203 18.46 -34.61 26.89
C LYS A 203 19.00 -35.95 26.40
N GLY A 204 20.14 -35.97 25.72
CA GLY A 204 20.75 -37.20 25.20
C GLY A 204 19.92 -37.90 24.12
N ILE A 205 19.10 -37.14 23.37
CA ILE A 205 18.21 -37.68 22.32
C ILE A 205 19.07 -38.21 21.16
N GLN A 206 18.80 -39.45 20.75
CA GLN A 206 19.52 -40.11 19.66
C GLN A 206 18.84 -39.87 18.31
N ALA A 207 19.49 -40.32 17.23
CA ALA A 207 18.86 -40.32 15.91
C ALA A 207 17.67 -41.28 15.88
N ALA A 208 16.61 -40.91 15.16
CA ALA A 208 15.39 -41.72 15.06
C ALA A 208 15.60 -42.96 14.18
N HIS A 209 16.48 -42.88 13.18
CA HIS A 209 16.81 -43.96 12.27
C HIS A 209 18.23 -43.80 11.70
N GLU A 210 18.76 -44.83 11.06
CA GLU A 210 20.03 -44.77 10.32
C GLU A 210 19.89 -44.03 8.99
N ARG A 211 21.01 -43.57 8.42
CA ARG A 211 21.01 -42.85 7.13
C ARG A 211 20.37 -43.70 6.03
N ARG A 212 19.38 -43.14 5.36
CA ARG A 212 18.70 -43.77 4.21
C ARG A 212 19.64 -43.95 3.02
N SER A 213 19.35 -44.94 2.20
CA SER A 213 20.09 -45.19 0.97
C SER A 213 19.86 -44.08 -0.07
N GLY A 214 20.77 -43.94 -1.03
CA GLY A 214 20.63 -42.95 -2.12
C GLY A 214 19.36 -43.16 -2.96
N ASP A 215 18.95 -44.42 -3.15
CA ASP A 215 17.73 -44.76 -3.89
C ASP A 215 16.46 -44.37 -3.14
N GLU A 216 16.42 -44.59 -1.82
CA GLU A 216 15.31 -44.13 -0.97
C GLU A 216 15.19 -42.60 -0.98
N LEU A 217 16.32 -41.89 -0.89
CA LEU A 217 16.35 -40.43 -0.95
C LEU A 217 15.88 -39.89 -2.31
N LEU A 218 16.30 -40.52 -3.42
CA LEU A 218 15.86 -40.13 -4.75
C LEU A 218 14.35 -40.39 -4.93
N ASN A 219 13.82 -41.47 -4.34
CA ASN A 219 12.40 -41.78 -4.39
C ASN A 219 11.58 -40.75 -3.59
N SER A 220 11.99 -40.39 -2.37
CA SER A 220 11.28 -39.36 -1.60
C SER A 220 11.43 -37.96 -2.20
N PHE A 221 12.56 -37.66 -2.84
CA PHE A 221 12.72 -36.44 -3.63
C PHE A 221 11.72 -36.38 -4.79
N LYS A 222 11.59 -37.46 -5.58
CA LYS A 222 10.62 -37.55 -6.68
C LYS A 222 9.18 -37.37 -6.18
N ASP A 223 8.85 -37.93 -5.01
CA ASP A 223 7.54 -37.77 -4.40
C ASP A 223 7.27 -36.30 -3.99
N ALA A 224 8.28 -35.61 -3.44
CA ALA A 224 8.16 -34.22 -2.98
C ALA A 224 8.42 -33.15 -4.07
N PHE A 225 8.95 -33.54 -5.22
CA PHE A 225 9.46 -32.65 -6.28
C PHE A 225 8.45 -31.57 -6.68
N TRP A 226 7.20 -31.96 -6.96
CA TRP A 226 6.17 -31.03 -7.41
C TRP A 226 5.76 -30.02 -6.32
N GLY A 227 5.81 -30.41 -5.05
CA GLY A 227 5.62 -29.48 -3.93
C GLY A 227 6.77 -28.49 -3.79
N LEU A 228 8.02 -28.97 -3.90
CA LEU A 228 9.23 -28.13 -3.82
C LEU A 228 9.35 -27.14 -4.98
N LEU A 229 8.79 -27.47 -6.14
CA LEU A 229 8.80 -26.61 -7.32
C LEU A 229 7.91 -25.36 -7.14
N MET A 230 6.93 -25.38 -6.23
CA MET A 230 5.99 -24.27 -6.05
C MET A 230 6.66 -22.95 -5.62
N PRO A 231 7.44 -22.88 -4.52
CA PRO A 231 8.19 -21.66 -4.20
C PRO A 231 9.14 -21.23 -5.32
N VAL A 232 9.72 -22.17 -6.07
CA VAL A 232 10.63 -21.87 -7.19
C VAL A 232 9.87 -21.23 -8.36
N ILE A 233 8.66 -21.69 -8.69
CA ILE A 233 7.83 -21.08 -9.74
C ILE A 233 7.42 -19.66 -9.34
N ILE A 234 6.97 -19.49 -8.09
CA ILE A 234 6.51 -18.18 -7.59
C ILE A 234 7.68 -17.20 -7.56
N LEU A 235 8.74 -17.54 -6.83
CA LEU A 235 9.89 -16.65 -6.65
C LEU A 235 10.68 -16.48 -7.95
N GLY A 236 10.91 -17.56 -8.70
CA GLY A 236 11.59 -17.50 -9.99
C GLY A 236 10.80 -16.73 -11.05
N GLY A 237 9.47 -16.80 -11.03
CA GLY A 237 8.61 -16.01 -11.91
C GLY A 237 8.63 -14.53 -11.57
N ILE A 238 8.59 -14.19 -10.27
CA ILE A 238 8.69 -12.80 -9.80
C ILE A 238 10.07 -12.21 -10.11
N TYR A 239 11.14 -12.89 -9.70
CA TYR A 239 12.51 -12.37 -9.87
C TYR A 239 13.01 -12.46 -11.31
N GLY A 240 12.41 -13.34 -12.12
CA GLY A 240 12.62 -13.37 -13.57
C GLY A 240 11.85 -12.30 -14.34
N GLY A 241 11.01 -11.49 -13.67
CA GLY A 241 10.17 -10.47 -14.32
C GLY A 241 9.06 -11.05 -15.20
N ILE A 242 8.72 -12.33 -15.02
CA ILE A 242 7.68 -13.02 -15.79
C ILE A 242 6.30 -12.75 -15.18
N PHE A 243 6.23 -12.75 -13.83
CA PHE A 243 4.99 -12.56 -13.09
C PHE A 243 5.15 -11.44 -12.06
N THR A 244 4.11 -10.64 -11.90
CA THR A 244 3.94 -9.79 -10.73
C THR A 244 3.57 -10.65 -9.49
N PRO A 245 3.66 -10.14 -8.26
CA PRO A 245 3.32 -10.91 -7.07
C PRO A 245 1.86 -11.43 -7.05
N THR A 246 0.92 -10.65 -7.55
CA THR A 246 -0.50 -11.04 -7.68
C THR A 246 -0.70 -12.11 -8.76
N GLU A 247 -0.05 -11.97 -9.92
CA GLU A 247 -0.06 -12.99 -10.98
C GLU A 247 0.62 -14.28 -10.52
N ALA A 248 1.74 -14.20 -9.79
CA ALA A 248 2.44 -15.34 -9.25
C ALA A 248 1.56 -16.10 -8.23
N ALA A 249 0.77 -15.38 -7.43
CA ALA A 249 -0.23 -15.97 -6.55
C ALA A 249 -1.31 -16.72 -7.35
N ALA A 250 -1.84 -16.13 -8.43
CA ALA A 250 -2.81 -16.80 -9.31
C ALA A 250 -2.21 -18.05 -10.00
N VAL A 251 -0.99 -17.95 -10.53
CA VAL A 251 -0.24 -19.07 -11.09
C VAL A 251 -0.06 -20.18 -10.06
N SER A 252 0.20 -19.84 -8.80
CA SER A 252 0.29 -20.82 -7.73
C SER A 252 -1.02 -21.59 -7.49
N VAL A 253 -2.18 -20.94 -7.63
CA VAL A 253 -3.48 -21.62 -7.54
C VAL A 253 -3.67 -22.59 -8.70
N ILE A 254 -3.34 -22.17 -9.92
CA ILE A 254 -3.46 -23.00 -11.13
C ILE A 254 -2.53 -24.22 -11.03
N TYR A 255 -1.24 -23.98 -10.75
CA TYR A 255 -0.24 -25.04 -10.60
C TYR A 255 -0.57 -25.97 -9.43
N GLY A 256 -0.96 -25.42 -8.28
CA GLY A 256 -1.37 -26.21 -7.11
C GLY A 256 -2.57 -27.10 -7.41
N THR A 257 -3.59 -26.58 -8.09
CA THR A 257 -4.77 -27.35 -8.52
C THR A 257 -4.38 -28.48 -9.48
N PHE A 258 -3.55 -28.17 -10.48
CA PHE A 258 -3.07 -29.15 -11.46
C PHE A 258 -2.29 -30.29 -10.80
N VAL A 259 -1.31 -29.96 -9.96
CA VAL A 259 -0.50 -30.95 -9.23
C VAL A 259 -1.39 -31.82 -8.36
N SER A 260 -2.35 -31.22 -7.65
CA SER A 260 -3.19 -31.94 -6.69
C SER A 260 -4.19 -32.90 -7.35
N ILE A 261 -4.77 -32.51 -8.49
CA ILE A 261 -5.79 -33.30 -9.20
C ILE A 261 -5.15 -34.29 -10.19
N VAL A 262 -4.16 -33.87 -10.95
CA VAL A 262 -3.64 -34.64 -12.09
C VAL A 262 -2.44 -35.51 -11.69
N ILE A 263 -1.51 -34.95 -10.91
CA ILE A 263 -0.26 -35.63 -10.56
C ILE A 263 -0.44 -36.49 -9.31
N TYR A 264 -0.76 -35.85 -8.18
CA TYR A 264 -0.95 -36.56 -6.91
C TYR A 264 -2.28 -37.28 -6.83
N LYS A 265 -3.31 -36.77 -7.52
CA LYS A 265 -4.67 -37.34 -7.53
C LYS A 265 -5.27 -37.48 -6.13
N ASP A 266 -4.86 -36.59 -5.22
CA ASP A 266 -5.30 -36.57 -3.83
C ASP A 266 -6.58 -35.72 -3.64
N ILE A 267 -6.93 -34.88 -4.61
CA ILE A 267 -8.08 -33.97 -4.58
C ILE A 267 -9.01 -34.27 -5.76
N THR A 268 -10.31 -34.31 -5.51
CA THR A 268 -11.35 -34.39 -6.56
C THR A 268 -11.93 -33.01 -6.89
N LEU A 269 -12.57 -32.87 -8.06
CA LEU A 269 -13.25 -31.62 -8.43
C LEU A 269 -14.35 -31.19 -7.43
N LYS A 270 -14.91 -32.13 -6.66
CA LYS A 270 -15.91 -31.81 -5.61
C LYS A 270 -15.27 -31.19 -4.38
N ASP A 271 -14.05 -31.60 -4.04
CA ASP A 271 -13.30 -31.08 -2.91
C ASP A 271 -12.92 -29.60 -3.12
N LEU A 272 -12.78 -29.17 -4.39
CA LEU A 272 -12.50 -27.77 -4.73
C LEU A 272 -13.54 -26.81 -4.16
N PHE A 273 -14.83 -27.18 -4.17
CA PHE A 273 -15.87 -26.32 -3.60
C PHE A 273 -15.64 -26.09 -2.11
N GLN A 274 -15.28 -27.15 -1.36
CA GLN A 274 -14.96 -27.03 0.06
C GLN A 274 -13.71 -26.18 0.27
N ILE A 275 -12.67 -26.36 -0.55
CA ILE A 275 -11.43 -25.58 -0.48
C ILE A 275 -11.70 -24.10 -0.76
N PHE A 276 -12.53 -23.77 -1.76
CA PHE A 276 -12.95 -22.39 -2.02
C PHE A 276 -13.73 -21.80 -0.85
N CYS A 277 -14.66 -22.56 -0.26
CA CYS A 277 -15.41 -22.12 0.91
C CYS A 277 -14.50 -21.84 2.12
N GLU A 278 -13.53 -22.73 2.39
CA GLU A 278 -12.56 -22.56 3.49
C GLU A 278 -11.66 -21.35 3.24
N SER A 279 -11.16 -21.20 2.01
CA SER A 279 -10.32 -20.07 1.63
C SER A 279 -11.07 -18.74 1.70
N ALA A 280 -12.32 -18.69 1.21
CA ALA A 280 -13.17 -17.51 1.28
C ALA A 280 -13.46 -17.07 2.73
N LYS A 281 -13.63 -18.01 3.67
CA LYS A 281 -13.80 -17.69 5.10
C LYS A 281 -12.55 -17.04 5.68
N THR A 282 -11.37 -17.62 5.40
CA THR A 282 -10.09 -17.08 5.87
C THR A 282 -9.81 -15.72 5.25
N SER A 283 -9.96 -15.58 3.93
CA SER A 283 -9.76 -14.31 3.22
C SER A 283 -10.77 -13.24 3.64
N GLY A 284 -12.04 -13.60 3.81
CA GLY A 284 -13.09 -12.67 4.26
C GLY A 284 -12.79 -12.08 5.64
N GLY A 285 -12.28 -12.90 6.58
CA GLY A 285 -11.83 -12.41 7.88
C GLY A 285 -10.67 -11.40 7.77
N ILE A 286 -9.68 -11.69 6.92
CA ILE A 286 -8.55 -10.78 6.67
C ILE A 286 -9.03 -9.48 6.02
N MET A 287 -9.85 -9.55 4.97
CA MET A 287 -10.35 -8.37 4.27
C MET A 287 -11.27 -7.51 5.14
N PHE A 288 -12.02 -8.11 6.06
CA PHE A 288 -12.82 -7.35 7.03
C PHE A 288 -11.95 -6.59 8.04
N ILE A 289 -10.82 -7.17 8.45
CA ILE A 289 -9.81 -6.45 9.25
C ILE A 289 -9.25 -5.29 8.42
N VAL A 290 -8.87 -5.50 7.17
CA VAL A 290 -8.33 -4.44 6.28
C VAL A 290 -9.31 -3.27 6.17
N ALA A 291 -10.59 -3.54 5.91
CA ALA A 291 -11.65 -2.55 5.84
C ALA A 291 -11.73 -1.69 7.11
N SER A 292 -11.93 -2.32 8.27
CA SER A 292 -12.05 -1.62 9.54
C SER A 292 -10.77 -0.89 9.96
N ALA A 293 -9.61 -1.45 9.62
CA ALA A 293 -8.34 -0.88 10.01
C ALA A 293 -7.94 0.30 9.11
N SER A 294 -8.38 0.32 7.85
CA SER A 294 -8.22 1.49 6.96
C SER A 294 -8.99 2.69 7.52
N LEU A 295 -10.20 2.47 8.04
CA LEU A 295 -10.95 3.51 8.75
C LEU A 295 -10.25 3.98 10.04
N PHE A 296 -9.63 3.06 10.79
CA PHE A 296 -8.86 3.41 11.98
C PHE A 296 -7.61 4.23 11.64
N SER A 297 -6.89 3.82 10.60
CA SER A 297 -5.75 4.53 10.02
C SER A 297 -6.14 5.95 9.61
N TYR A 298 -7.26 6.08 8.91
CA TYR A 298 -7.83 7.37 8.53
C TYR A 298 -8.09 8.26 9.75
N CYS A 299 -8.71 7.74 10.82
CA CYS A 299 -8.90 8.50 12.06
C CYS A 299 -7.57 8.93 12.70
N CYS A 300 -6.53 8.10 12.63
CA CYS A 300 -5.20 8.45 13.14
C CYS A 300 -4.59 9.61 12.37
N THR A 301 -4.73 9.64 11.05
CA THR A 301 -4.26 10.74 10.20
C THR A 301 -5.09 12.00 10.40
N LEU A 302 -6.42 11.90 10.27
CA LEU A 302 -7.34 13.04 10.33
C LEU A 302 -7.27 13.78 11.67
N PHE A 303 -7.20 13.05 12.78
CA PHE A 303 -7.19 13.66 14.12
C PHE A 303 -5.79 14.05 14.61
N GLY A 304 -4.79 14.08 13.73
CA GLY A 304 -3.44 14.54 14.06
C GLY A 304 -2.65 13.58 14.97
N ILE A 305 -3.08 12.31 15.10
CA ILE A 305 -2.47 11.35 16.02
C ILE A 305 -1.07 10.95 15.52
N SER A 306 -0.94 10.74 14.22
CA SER A 306 0.34 10.42 13.58
C SER A 306 1.35 11.57 13.72
N GLN A 307 0.90 12.82 13.55
CA GLN A 307 1.71 14.03 13.70
C GLN A 307 2.09 14.27 15.16
N ALA A 308 1.17 14.05 16.11
CA ALA A 308 1.47 14.14 17.53
C ALA A 308 2.52 13.09 17.95
N ALA A 309 2.43 11.87 17.41
CA ALA A 309 3.44 10.84 17.62
C ALA A 309 4.81 11.25 17.03
N GLN A 310 4.84 11.79 15.81
CA GLN A 310 6.05 12.35 15.20
C GLN A 310 6.65 13.48 16.05
N ALA A 311 5.86 14.46 16.47
CA ALA A 311 6.34 15.59 17.28
C ALA A 311 6.90 15.15 18.64
N LEU A 312 6.24 14.17 19.30
CA LEU A 312 6.74 13.58 20.54
C LEU A 312 8.08 12.86 20.31
N LEU A 313 8.20 12.14 19.19
CA LEU A 313 9.40 11.42 18.82
C LEU A 313 10.52 12.36 18.38
N SER A 314 10.26 13.44 17.67
CA SER A 314 11.27 14.46 17.34
C SER A 314 11.84 15.12 18.60
N GLN A 315 11.02 15.28 19.64
CA GLN A 315 11.44 15.82 20.94
C GLN A 315 12.17 14.78 21.83
N THR A 316 11.77 13.51 21.78
CA THR A 316 12.27 12.46 22.69
C THR A 316 13.37 11.59 22.06
N ALA A 317 13.32 11.43 20.74
CA ALA A 317 14.04 10.46 19.93
C ALA A 317 14.60 11.14 18.66
N SER A 318 15.41 12.19 18.83
CA SER A 318 16.29 12.73 17.76
C SER A 318 17.29 11.70 17.21
N ASN A 319 17.31 10.48 17.78
CA ASN A 319 18.16 9.37 17.40
C ASN A 319 17.33 8.18 16.88
N LYS A 320 17.56 7.83 15.61
CA LYS A 320 17.06 6.65 14.88
C LYS A 320 17.04 5.36 15.72
N ILE A 321 18.01 5.16 16.60
CA ILE A 321 18.10 3.97 17.48
C ILE A 321 16.95 3.92 18.50
N VAL A 322 16.59 5.04 19.11
CA VAL A 322 15.54 5.10 20.14
C VAL A 322 14.19 4.77 19.54
N PHE A 323 13.90 5.32 18.35
CA PHE A 323 12.70 4.99 17.58
C PHE A 323 12.60 3.48 17.31
N LEU A 324 13.68 2.86 16.83
CA LEU A 324 13.70 1.42 16.53
C LEU A 324 13.50 0.54 17.78
N ILE A 325 13.99 0.97 18.94
CA ILE A 325 13.72 0.27 20.21
C ILE A 325 12.22 0.32 20.53
N ILE A 326 11.59 1.50 20.41
CA ILE A 326 10.16 1.69 20.65
C ILE A 326 9.34 0.81 19.70
N VAL A 327 9.69 0.82 18.41
CA VAL A 327 9.12 -0.03 17.36
C VAL A 327 9.17 -1.50 17.76
N ASN A 328 10.35 -2.00 18.15
CA ASN A 328 10.51 -3.40 18.52
C ASN A 328 9.64 -3.78 19.73
N ILE A 329 9.63 -2.95 20.77
CA ILE A 329 8.82 -3.21 21.97
C ILE A 329 7.34 -3.25 21.62
N ILE A 330 6.85 -2.26 20.87
CA ILE A 330 5.44 -2.15 20.51
C ILE A 330 5.02 -3.34 19.64
N PHE A 331 5.77 -3.67 18.58
CA PHE A 331 5.40 -4.77 17.70
C PHE A 331 5.50 -6.14 18.38
N LEU A 332 6.49 -6.36 19.26
CA LEU A 332 6.56 -7.60 20.05
C LEU A 332 5.33 -7.75 20.93
N ILE A 333 4.98 -6.70 21.69
CA ILE A 333 3.79 -6.73 22.56
C ILE A 333 2.53 -6.91 21.73
N ALA A 334 2.38 -6.17 20.63
CA ALA A 334 1.23 -6.28 19.75
C ALA A 334 1.07 -7.71 19.20
N GLY A 335 2.13 -8.29 18.66
CA GLY A 335 2.11 -9.66 18.14
C GLY A 335 1.78 -10.72 19.20
N CYS A 336 1.99 -10.43 20.49
CA CYS A 336 1.54 -11.31 21.57
C CYS A 336 0.02 -11.42 21.64
N PHE A 337 -0.75 -10.38 21.29
CA PHE A 337 -2.21 -10.36 21.49
C PHE A 337 -3.00 -10.53 20.19
N ILE A 338 -2.47 -10.05 19.08
CA ILE A 338 -3.18 -9.98 17.80
C ILE A 338 -2.35 -10.58 16.67
N ASP A 339 -3.01 -10.96 15.57
CA ASP A 339 -2.30 -11.47 14.40
C ASP A 339 -1.48 -10.38 13.69
N ALA A 340 -0.51 -10.80 12.88
CA ALA A 340 0.45 -9.88 12.27
C ALA A 340 -0.23 -8.89 11.30
N ASN A 341 -1.24 -9.33 10.54
CA ASN A 341 -1.91 -8.47 9.58
C ASN A 341 -2.70 -7.38 10.32
N SER A 342 -3.45 -7.75 11.36
CA SER A 342 -4.11 -6.77 12.24
C SER A 342 -3.13 -5.76 12.84
N ALA A 343 -1.99 -6.23 13.35
CA ALA A 343 -0.99 -5.34 13.95
C ALA A 343 -0.37 -4.38 12.95
N MET A 344 -0.10 -4.84 11.71
CA MET A 344 0.44 -3.98 10.65
C MET A 344 -0.49 -2.80 10.38
N TYR A 345 -1.79 -3.04 10.19
CA TYR A 345 -2.71 -1.93 9.92
C TYR A 345 -2.88 -0.95 11.10
N ILE A 346 -2.66 -1.41 12.33
CA ILE A 346 -2.79 -0.53 13.51
C ILE A 346 -1.56 0.37 13.65
N PHE A 347 -0.36 -0.20 13.56
CA PHE A 347 0.85 0.50 13.96
C PHE A 347 1.64 1.09 12.79
N ILE A 348 1.56 0.51 11.59
CA ILE A 348 2.33 0.99 10.43
C ILE A 348 1.91 2.41 10.02
N PRO A 349 0.63 2.77 9.90
CA PRO A 349 0.26 4.15 9.54
C PRO A 349 0.80 5.22 10.51
N ILE A 350 0.99 4.85 11.79
CA ILE A 350 1.53 5.73 12.82
C ILE A 350 3.06 5.79 12.75
N MET A 351 3.72 4.65 12.52
CA MET A 351 5.16 4.52 12.60
C MET A 351 5.90 4.74 11.29
N ALA A 352 5.28 4.46 10.15
CA ALA A 352 5.88 4.58 8.82
C ALA A 352 6.27 6.04 8.50
N PRO A 353 5.42 7.06 8.72
CA PRO A 353 5.81 8.46 8.49
C PRO A 353 7.03 8.86 9.34
N VAL A 354 7.07 8.42 10.60
CA VAL A 354 8.22 8.67 11.49
C VAL A 354 9.49 7.96 10.99
N ALA A 355 9.37 6.73 10.52
CA ALA A 355 10.50 5.98 9.98
C ALA A 355 11.08 6.66 8.73
N GLN A 356 10.19 7.20 7.88
CA GLN A 356 10.55 7.92 6.66
C GLN A 356 11.24 9.26 6.97
N SER A 357 10.72 10.06 7.91
CA SER A 357 11.35 11.33 8.30
C SER A 357 12.74 11.13 8.94
N LEU A 358 12.97 9.99 9.60
CA LEU A 358 14.29 9.58 10.11
C LEU A 358 15.22 8.94 9.06
N GLY A 359 14.82 8.91 7.79
CA GLY A 359 15.58 8.30 6.69
C GLY A 359 15.87 6.81 6.90
N TYR A 360 14.95 6.06 7.51
CA TYR A 360 15.03 4.61 7.62
C TYR A 360 14.43 3.97 6.36
N SER A 361 15.11 2.96 5.79
CA SER A 361 14.61 2.26 4.60
C SER A 361 13.27 1.58 4.89
N MET A 362 12.24 1.91 4.10
CA MET A 362 10.91 1.35 4.28
C MET A 362 10.88 -0.17 4.05
N VAL A 363 11.68 -0.69 3.11
CA VAL A 363 11.84 -2.15 2.94
C VAL A 363 12.38 -2.79 4.21
N ALA A 364 13.46 -2.25 4.78
CA ALA A 364 14.02 -2.76 6.03
C ALA A 364 13.03 -2.63 7.20
N PHE A 365 12.24 -1.55 7.24
CA PHE A 365 11.23 -1.33 8.27
C PHE A 365 10.13 -2.39 8.20
N GLY A 366 9.68 -2.74 6.99
CA GLY A 366 8.76 -3.85 6.75
C GLY A 366 9.30 -5.19 7.24
N ILE A 367 10.59 -5.47 7.03
CA ILE A 367 11.25 -6.67 7.58
C ILE A 367 11.27 -6.65 9.10
N VAL A 368 11.69 -5.54 9.72
CA VAL A 368 11.72 -5.38 11.19
C VAL A 368 10.34 -5.60 11.80
N ALA A 369 9.31 -4.94 11.26
CA ALA A 369 7.94 -5.10 11.72
C ALA A 369 7.47 -6.56 11.61
N THR A 370 7.74 -7.21 10.48
CA THR A 370 7.32 -8.60 10.24
C THR A 370 8.04 -9.60 11.16
N VAL A 371 9.36 -9.44 11.38
CA VAL A 371 10.13 -10.28 12.30
C VAL A 371 9.68 -10.08 13.75
N ASN A 372 9.42 -8.84 14.18
CA ASN A 372 8.85 -8.59 15.51
C ASN A 372 7.51 -9.32 15.69
N LEU A 373 6.61 -9.18 14.72
CA LEU A 373 5.29 -9.80 14.78
C LEU A 373 5.38 -11.33 14.74
N ALA A 374 6.29 -11.89 13.95
CA ALA A 374 6.55 -13.34 13.95
C ALA A 374 7.00 -13.85 15.32
N ILE A 375 7.84 -13.09 16.03
CA ILE A 375 8.25 -13.42 17.40
C ILE A 375 7.08 -13.23 18.37
N GLY A 376 6.31 -12.15 18.23
CA GLY A 376 5.13 -11.87 19.05
C GLY A 376 4.10 -12.99 18.98
N GLN A 377 3.84 -13.54 17.78
CA GLN A 377 2.89 -14.63 17.57
C GLN A 377 3.22 -15.94 18.30
N VAL A 378 4.43 -16.06 18.84
CA VAL A 378 4.90 -17.21 19.64
C VAL A 378 5.27 -16.81 21.07
N THR A 379 4.99 -15.56 21.46
CA THR A 379 5.34 -14.99 22.76
C THR A 379 4.10 -14.90 23.66
N PRO A 380 4.16 -15.39 24.92
CA PRO A 380 3.06 -15.22 25.89
C PRO A 380 2.76 -13.73 26.16
N PRO A 381 1.52 -13.35 26.56
CA PRO A 381 0.51 -14.20 27.21
C PRO A 381 -0.43 -14.97 26.27
N VAL A 382 -0.62 -14.51 25.02
CA VAL A 382 -1.49 -15.20 24.06
C VAL A 382 -0.63 -15.92 23.02
N GLY A 383 -0.07 -15.22 22.04
CA GLY A 383 0.73 -15.80 20.96
C GLY A 383 -0.11 -16.79 20.13
N VAL A 384 -0.74 -16.30 19.06
CA VAL A 384 -1.72 -17.09 18.28
C VAL A 384 -1.19 -18.46 17.84
N ASN A 385 0.10 -18.59 17.51
CA ASN A 385 0.69 -19.87 17.11
C ASN A 385 0.80 -20.85 18.29
N LEU A 386 1.04 -20.36 19.51
CA LEU A 386 1.02 -21.20 20.72
C LEU A 386 -0.38 -21.76 20.96
N PHE A 387 -1.42 -20.95 20.77
CA PHE A 387 -2.81 -21.40 20.97
C PHE A 387 -3.24 -22.44 19.94
N VAL A 388 -2.83 -22.26 18.67
CA VAL A 388 -3.08 -23.28 17.64
C VAL A 388 -2.33 -24.58 17.98
N ALA A 389 -1.09 -24.49 18.47
CA ALA A 389 -0.31 -25.66 18.87
C ALA A 389 -0.96 -26.40 20.07
N LEU A 390 -1.41 -25.67 21.09
CA LEU A 390 -2.14 -26.23 22.25
C LEU A 390 -3.48 -26.88 21.86
N GLY A 391 -4.06 -26.48 20.72
CA GLY A 391 -5.28 -27.06 20.16
C GLY A 391 -5.07 -28.41 19.47
N LEU A 392 -3.83 -28.83 19.23
CA LEU A 392 -3.52 -30.09 18.57
C LEU A 392 -3.91 -31.28 19.46
N LYS A 393 -4.67 -32.22 18.89
CA LYS A 393 -5.04 -33.46 19.59
C LYS A 393 -3.93 -34.49 19.42
N ILE A 394 -3.10 -34.67 20.44
CA ILE A 394 -1.99 -35.62 20.43
C ILE A 394 -2.40 -36.90 21.15
N GLU A 395 -2.58 -38.01 20.42
CA GLU A 395 -2.92 -39.32 21.02
C GLU A 395 -1.75 -39.87 21.86
N LYS A 396 -2.04 -40.35 23.08
CA LYS A 396 -1.10 -41.13 23.89
C LYS A 396 -1.08 -42.57 23.38
N LYS A 397 0.09 -43.07 22.98
CA LYS A 397 0.33 -44.52 22.90
C LYS A 397 0.39 -45.09 24.32
N ILE A 398 -0.72 -45.66 24.80
CA ILE A 398 -0.73 -46.41 26.07
C ILE A 398 -0.36 -47.87 25.75
N CYS A 399 0.72 -48.38 26.33
CA CYS A 399 1.21 -49.75 26.11
C CYS A 399 0.46 -50.85 26.91
N SER A 400 -0.72 -50.59 27.49
CA SER A 400 -1.46 -51.59 28.27
C SER A 400 -2.69 -52.11 27.51
N ALA A 401 -2.69 -53.41 27.22
CA ALA A 401 -3.62 -54.12 26.34
C ALA A 401 -5.06 -54.31 26.85
N LYS A 402 -5.57 -53.46 27.77
CA LYS A 402 -6.98 -53.49 28.20
C LYS A 402 -7.47 -52.07 28.47
N GLU A 403 -8.63 -51.76 27.87
CA GLU A 403 -9.45 -50.53 27.94
C GLU A 403 -9.17 -49.41 26.91
N SER A 404 -10.09 -49.35 25.95
CA SER A 404 -10.20 -48.44 24.81
C SER A 404 -10.66 -47.02 25.20
N ALA A 405 -9.87 -46.29 25.99
CA ALA A 405 -10.03 -44.85 26.13
C ALA A 405 -8.87 -44.13 25.41
N LYS A 406 -9.15 -43.42 24.31
CA LYS A 406 -8.17 -42.52 23.67
C LYS A 406 -7.77 -41.42 24.66
N SER A 407 -6.63 -41.57 25.31
CA SER A 407 -6.05 -40.53 26.16
C SER A 407 -5.23 -39.58 25.29
N PHE A 408 -5.36 -38.27 25.51
CA PHE A 408 -4.60 -37.27 24.76
C PHE A 408 -3.59 -36.58 25.68
N TYR A 409 -2.41 -36.22 25.15
CA TYR A 409 -1.55 -35.25 25.83
C TYR A 409 -2.23 -33.89 25.79
N LYS A 410 -2.31 -33.21 26.93
CA LYS A 410 -2.79 -31.84 27.04
C LYS A 410 -1.67 -31.01 27.65
N VAL A 411 -0.92 -30.31 26.80
CA VAL A 411 0.06 -29.33 27.25
C VAL A 411 -0.70 -28.12 27.78
N THR A 412 -0.19 -27.51 28.85
CA THR A 412 -0.78 -26.28 29.41
C THR A 412 -0.03 -25.05 28.93
N LEU A 413 -0.69 -23.89 28.94
CA LEU A 413 -0.06 -22.63 28.57
C LEU A 413 1.26 -22.37 29.35
N PRO A 414 1.34 -22.57 30.69
CA PRO A 414 2.62 -22.41 31.40
C PRO A 414 3.73 -23.36 30.92
N GLN A 415 3.38 -24.59 30.51
CA GLN A 415 4.35 -25.57 30.03
C GLN A 415 4.92 -25.18 28.67
N ILE A 416 4.05 -24.82 27.70
CA ILE A 416 4.51 -24.40 26.37
C ILE A 416 5.25 -23.05 26.45
N SER A 417 4.78 -22.10 27.28
CA SER A 417 5.44 -20.81 27.49
C SER A 417 6.88 -20.95 28.01
N LYS A 418 7.10 -21.89 28.93
CA LYS A 418 8.46 -22.18 29.42
C LYS A 418 9.32 -22.87 28.36
N ALA A 419 8.70 -23.72 27.52
CA ALA A 419 9.40 -24.46 26.48
C ALA A 419 9.80 -23.58 25.27
N VAL A 420 9.01 -22.56 24.95
CA VAL A 420 9.27 -21.64 23.81
C VAL A 420 10.28 -20.54 24.14
N ALA A 421 10.49 -20.20 25.43
CA ALA A 421 11.42 -19.17 25.87
C ALA A 421 12.83 -19.18 25.21
N PRO A 422 13.55 -20.32 25.10
CA PRO A 422 14.85 -20.34 24.42
C PRO A 422 14.75 -20.06 22.91
N MET A 423 13.63 -20.40 22.27
CA MET A 423 13.37 -20.13 20.86
C MET A 423 13.11 -18.64 20.64
N ILE A 424 12.32 -18.01 21.53
CA ILE A 424 12.10 -16.56 21.52
C ILE A 424 13.43 -15.83 21.68
N ALA A 425 14.26 -16.23 22.65
CA ALA A 425 15.56 -15.60 22.88
C ALA A 425 16.48 -15.69 21.65
N ALA A 426 16.48 -16.83 20.96
CA ALA A 426 17.23 -17.01 19.72
C ALA A 426 16.72 -16.10 18.60
N CYS A 427 15.41 -16.00 18.40
CA CYS A 427 14.82 -15.11 17.39
C CYS A 427 14.99 -13.62 17.74
N LEU A 428 14.96 -13.24 19.02
CA LEU A 428 15.24 -11.87 19.46
C LEU A 428 16.66 -11.43 19.11
N ALA A 429 17.64 -12.33 19.17
CA ALA A 429 18.99 -12.03 18.71
C ALA A 429 19.00 -11.70 17.20
N ILE A 430 18.25 -12.44 16.40
CA ILE A 430 18.09 -12.16 14.95
C ILE A 430 17.39 -10.82 14.72
N LEU A 431 16.33 -10.54 15.49
CA LEU A 431 15.62 -9.25 15.43
C LEU A 431 16.56 -8.07 15.66
N LEU A 432 17.43 -8.13 16.67
CA LEU A 432 18.39 -7.05 16.95
C LEU A 432 19.37 -6.86 15.78
N ILE A 433 19.83 -7.95 15.16
CA ILE A 433 20.72 -7.88 13.98
C ILE A 433 19.98 -7.20 12.81
N VAL A 434 18.78 -7.65 12.49
CA VAL A 434 17.95 -7.12 11.40
C VAL A 434 17.59 -5.65 11.62
N THR A 435 17.33 -5.26 12.87
CA THR A 435 16.96 -3.88 13.23
C THR A 435 18.12 -2.90 13.03
N TYR A 436 19.29 -3.22 13.59
CA TYR A 436 20.42 -2.29 13.65
C TYR A 436 21.42 -2.44 12.50
N ILE A 437 21.33 -3.54 11.74
CA ILE A 437 22.15 -3.77 10.55
C ILE A 437 21.21 -4.00 9.35
N PRO A 438 20.52 -2.94 8.85
CA PRO A 438 19.57 -3.06 7.74
C PRO A 438 20.15 -3.72 6.50
N LYS A 439 21.47 -3.58 6.29
CA LYS A 439 22.21 -4.24 5.21
C LYS A 439 22.00 -5.75 5.17
N VAL A 440 21.81 -6.41 6.32
CA VAL A 440 21.55 -7.86 6.38
C VAL A 440 20.27 -8.22 5.63
N SER A 441 19.23 -7.41 5.78
CA SER A 441 17.97 -7.58 5.07
C SER A 441 18.08 -7.13 3.62
N LEU A 442 18.84 -6.08 3.34
CA LEU A 442 18.94 -5.47 2.02
C LEU A 442 20.00 -6.11 1.10
N LEU A 443 20.74 -7.11 1.57
CA LEU A 443 21.85 -7.76 0.84
C LEU A 443 21.46 -8.27 -0.56
N PHE A 444 20.22 -8.74 -0.72
CA PHE A 444 19.70 -9.18 -2.01
C PHE A 444 18.88 -8.11 -2.75
N SER A 445 18.39 -7.08 -2.06
CA SER A 445 17.64 -5.99 -2.70
C SER A 445 18.58 -4.94 -3.32
N SER A 446 19.79 -4.76 -2.78
CA SER A 446 20.74 -3.74 -3.24
C SER A 446 21.19 -3.92 -4.70
N GLY A 447 21.15 -5.13 -5.25
CA GLY A 447 21.43 -5.39 -6.67
C GLY A 447 20.36 -4.88 -7.64
N PHE A 448 19.17 -4.55 -7.13
CA PHE A 448 18.11 -3.85 -7.89
C PHE A 448 18.20 -2.33 -7.68
N THR A 449 18.74 -1.89 -6.53
CA THR A 449 18.84 -0.48 -6.14
C THR A 449 20.09 0.22 -6.72
N GLU A 450 21.18 -0.50 -6.99
CA GLU A 450 22.43 0.09 -7.50
C GLU A 450 22.33 0.65 -8.93
N THR A 451 21.30 0.30 -9.69
CA THR A 451 20.98 0.95 -10.98
C THR A 451 20.09 2.18 -10.86
N VAL A 452 19.54 2.48 -9.68
CA VAL A 452 18.49 3.51 -9.53
C VAL A 452 18.91 4.65 -8.58
N GLN A 453 19.77 4.40 -7.60
CA GLN A 453 20.15 5.43 -6.62
C GLN A 453 21.32 6.34 -7.03
N ALA A 454 21.92 6.13 -8.21
CA ALA A 454 23.11 6.88 -8.63
C ALA A 454 22.80 8.15 -9.46
N SER A 455 21.54 8.46 -9.75
CA SER A 455 21.17 9.60 -10.62
C SER A 455 20.11 10.55 -10.07
N SER A 456 19.67 10.42 -8.82
CA SER A 456 18.72 11.38 -8.23
C SER A 456 19.47 12.48 -7.46
N GLY A 457 20.07 13.42 -8.20
CA GLY A 457 20.32 14.78 -7.71
C GLY A 457 19.04 15.63 -7.67
N ILE A 458 17.89 14.98 -7.55
CA ILE A 458 16.57 15.61 -7.49
C ILE A 458 16.49 16.29 -6.14
N ILE A 459 16.12 17.58 -6.16
CA ILE A 459 15.84 18.43 -5.02
C ILE A 459 15.17 17.59 -3.93
N SER A 460 15.93 17.24 -2.89
CA SER A 460 15.34 16.71 -1.68
C SER A 460 14.57 17.86 -1.07
N SER A 461 13.30 18.02 -1.43
CA SER A 461 12.40 18.84 -0.64
C SER A 461 12.27 18.11 0.70
N GLY A 462 13.03 18.56 1.70
CA GLY A 462 12.68 18.29 3.09
C GLY A 462 11.25 18.76 3.37
N GLU A 463 10.67 18.35 4.50
CA GLU A 463 9.34 18.82 4.94
C GLU A 463 9.23 20.34 4.72
N LEU A 464 8.43 20.75 3.72
CA LEU A 464 8.20 22.16 3.43
C LEU A 464 7.21 22.67 4.48
N THR A 465 7.72 23.47 5.41
CA THR A 465 6.96 24.07 6.49
C THR A 465 6.61 25.52 6.16
N TYR A 466 5.75 26.13 6.99
CA TYR A 466 5.50 27.58 6.99
C TYR A 466 6.80 28.41 6.88
N HIS A 467 7.88 27.95 7.52
CA HIS A 467 9.15 28.67 7.59
C HIS A 467 9.90 28.75 6.25
N ASP A 468 9.69 27.80 5.34
CA ASP A 468 10.36 27.78 4.04
C ASP A 468 9.84 28.89 3.10
N TYR A 469 8.63 29.38 3.36
CA TYR A 469 8.00 30.47 2.61
C TYR A 469 8.12 31.83 3.29
N THR A 470 8.79 31.90 4.44
CA THR A 470 9.07 33.17 5.14
C THR A 470 10.45 33.76 4.82
N ASP A 471 11.34 32.99 4.18
CA ASP A 471 12.73 33.37 3.89
C ASP A 471 13.07 33.41 2.38
N SER A 472 12.10 33.17 1.48
CA SER A 472 12.34 33.24 0.03
C SER A 472 12.26 34.68 -0.51
N ASP A 473 13.07 35.04 -1.53
CA ASP A 473 13.11 36.41 -2.07
C ASP A 473 11.86 36.76 -2.92
N LYS A 474 11.35 35.80 -3.72
CA LYS A 474 10.25 36.04 -4.68
C LYS A 474 8.87 35.66 -4.13
N TYR A 475 8.79 34.61 -3.31
CA TYR A 475 7.53 34.05 -2.80
C TYR A 475 7.42 34.16 -1.28
N ASN A 476 7.91 35.28 -0.72
CA ASN A 476 7.82 35.51 0.71
C ASN A 476 6.37 35.75 1.14
N ALA A 477 5.84 34.92 2.04
CA ALA A 477 4.50 35.10 2.57
C ALA A 477 4.35 36.45 3.31
N HIS A 478 5.39 36.94 3.99
CA HIS A 478 5.32 38.21 4.73
C HIS A 478 5.06 39.43 3.82
N SER A 479 5.60 39.43 2.60
CA SER A 479 5.42 40.53 1.65
C SER A 479 4.23 40.31 0.71
N ASN A 480 3.87 39.04 0.45
CA ASN A 480 2.91 38.70 -0.59
C ASN A 480 1.51 38.42 -0.03
N ALA A 481 1.34 38.14 1.27
CA ALA A 481 0.02 37.87 1.86
C ALA A 481 -0.96 39.04 1.66
N ALA A 482 -2.21 38.71 1.35
CA ALA A 482 -3.29 39.69 1.26
C ALA A 482 -3.48 40.41 2.61
N VAL A 483 -3.69 41.72 2.58
CA VAL A 483 -3.83 42.52 3.80
C VAL A 483 -5.30 42.62 4.18
N TYR A 484 -5.64 42.08 5.35
CA TYR A 484 -6.97 42.25 5.91
C TYR A 484 -7.13 43.64 6.52
N MET A 485 -8.02 44.46 5.93
CA MET A 485 -8.31 45.83 6.37
C MET A 485 -9.61 45.94 7.20
N GLY A 486 -10.31 44.83 7.40
CA GLY A 486 -11.57 44.77 8.14
C GLY A 486 -11.38 44.87 9.66
N THR A 487 -12.48 45.12 10.36
CA THR A 487 -12.47 45.25 11.84
C THR A 487 -12.93 43.99 12.57
N GLU A 488 -13.53 43.04 11.87
CA GLU A 488 -14.06 41.81 12.47
C GLU A 488 -12.95 40.80 12.74
N GLU A 489 -13.04 40.08 13.86
CA GLU A 489 -12.05 39.05 14.20
C GLU A 489 -12.19 37.82 13.30
N TRP A 490 -11.05 37.24 12.93
CA TRP A 490 -11.01 35.97 12.20
C TRP A 490 -11.46 34.81 13.12
N PRO A 491 -12.33 33.91 12.64
CA PRO A 491 -12.65 32.70 13.38
C PRO A 491 -11.40 31.83 13.52
N GLU A 492 -11.22 31.20 14.68
CA GLU A 492 -10.19 30.18 14.86
C GLU A 492 -10.65 28.88 14.20
N THR A 493 -10.06 28.55 13.05
CA THR A 493 -10.38 27.33 12.31
C THR A 493 -9.16 26.76 11.61
N THR A 494 -9.26 25.46 11.33
CA THR A 494 -8.27 24.72 10.56
C THR A 494 -8.98 24.01 9.43
N TRP A 495 -8.51 24.21 8.20
CA TRP A 495 -8.98 23.52 7.01
C TRP A 495 -7.98 22.46 6.58
N ASN A 496 -8.49 21.29 6.21
CA ASN A 496 -7.66 20.26 5.60
C ASN A 496 -7.60 20.48 4.09
N PHE A 497 -6.36 20.56 3.57
CA PHE A 497 -6.03 20.63 2.16
C PHE A 497 -5.62 19.25 1.66
N ASP A 498 -6.25 18.76 0.60
CA ASP A 498 -5.93 17.47 0.00
C ASP A 498 -5.49 17.61 -1.46
N CYS A 499 -4.53 16.79 -1.89
CA CYS A 499 -4.09 16.70 -3.28
C CYS A 499 -3.50 15.33 -3.60
N SER A 500 -3.52 14.97 -4.88
CA SER A 500 -3.17 13.60 -5.29
C SER A 500 -1.68 13.26 -5.28
N PRO A 501 -0.76 14.12 -5.75
CA PRO A 501 0.66 13.79 -5.73
C PRO A 501 1.27 13.96 -4.33
N GLY A 502 2.45 13.37 -4.12
CA GLY A 502 3.15 13.39 -2.84
C GLY A 502 3.73 14.77 -2.46
N GLU A 503 4.42 14.81 -1.31
CA GLU A 503 4.90 16.03 -0.65
C GLU A 503 5.86 16.89 -1.48
N GLY A 504 6.65 16.27 -2.37
CA GLY A 504 7.57 16.98 -3.29
C GLY A 504 6.94 17.53 -4.56
N SER A 505 5.60 17.49 -4.69
CA SER A 505 4.91 17.96 -5.89
C SER A 505 4.61 19.46 -5.86
N THR A 506 4.48 20.05 -7.05
CA THR A 506 4.04 21.45 -7.19
C THR A 506 2.65 21.69 -6.61
N TRP A 507 1.82 20.64 -6.51
CA TRP A 507 0.48 20.69 -5.95
C TRP A 507 0.51 20.84 -4.43
N ALA A 508 1.34 20.03 -3.77
CA ALA A 508 1.58 20.13 -2.34
C ALA A 508 2.22 21.48 -1.98
N SER A 509 3.21 21.94 -2.77
CA SER A 509 3.83 23.26 -2.61
C SER A 509 2.80 24.40 -2.66
N ALA A 510 1.80 24.33 -3.55
CA ALA A 510 0.72 25.30 -3.61
C ALA A 510 -0.12 25.32 -2.31
N GLY A 511 -0.45 24.15 -1.76
CA GLY A 511 -1.13 24.02 -0.48
C GLY A 511 -0.34 24.60 0.68
N TYR A 512 0.96 24.32 0.76
CA TYR A 512 1.84 24.88 1.80
C TYR A 512 1.99 26.39 1.67
N TYR A 513 2.10 26.92 0.45
CA TYR A 513 2.17 28.36 0.23
C TYR A 513 0.84 29.05 0.59
N PHE A 514 -0.30 28.45 0.22
CA PHE A 514 -1.62 28.93 0.63
C PHE A 514 -1.76 28.98 2.15
N ASN A 515 -1.29 27.95 2.86
CA ASN A 515 -1.22 27.94 4.33
C ASN A 515 -0.40 29.12 4.87
N ALA A 516 0.78 29.37 4.30
CA ALA A 516 1.65 30.45 4.73
C ALA A 516 1.01 31.83 4.54
N LEU A 517 0.39 32.07 3.39
CA LEU A 517 -0.35 33.30 3.09
C LEU A 517 -1.52 33.49 4.08
N MET A 518 -2.30 32.44 4.34
CA MET A 518 -3.44 32.51 5.26
C MET A 518 -3.01 32.75 6.70
N GLN A 519 -1.98 32.07 7.19
CA GLN A 519 -1.50 32.32 8.55
C GLN A 519 -0.96 33.75 8.71
N GLN A 520 -0.28 34.28 7.69
CA GLN A 520 0.20 35.66 7.72
C GLN A 520 -0.96 36.68 7.69
N SER A 521 -1.94 36.51 6.79
CA SER A 521 -3.09 37.41 6.66
C SER A 521 -4.00 37.42 7.88
N THR A 522 -4.08 36.29 8.60
CA THR A 522 -5.03 36.08 9.70
C THR A 522 -4.40 36.11 11.09
N GLY A 523 -3.09 36.30 11.19
CA GLY A 523 -2.36 36.20 12.46
C GLY A 523 -2.41 34.78 13.05
N GLY A 524 -2.47 33.76 12.20
CA GLY A 524 -2.52 32.34 12.57
C GLY A 524 -3.89 31.82 13.00
N LYS A 525 -4.97 32.59 12.78
CA LYS A 525 -6.35 32.22 13.14
C LYS A 525 -6.97 31.22 12.18
N VAL A 526 -6.65 31.33 10.88
CA VAL A 526 -7.02 30.33 9.87
C VAL A 526 -5.76 29.57 9.48
N LYS A 527 -5.77 28.26 9.72
CA LYS A 527 -4.66 27.35 9.39
C LYS A 527 -5.08 26.36 8.32
N ILE A 528 -4.15 25.99 7.46
CA ILE A 528 -4.36 24.96 6.44
C ILE A 528 -3.42 23.79 6.71
N ASP A 529 -3.97 22.63 7.06
CA ASP A 529 -3.21 21.39 7.23
C ASP A 529 -3.18 20.65 5.88
N VAL A 530 -1.99 20.43 5.33
CA VAL A 530 -1.78 19.89 3.98
C VAL A 530 -1.54 18.38 4.06
N TYR A 531 -2.36 17.60 3.36
CA TYR A 531 -2.36 16.13 3.31
C TYR A 531 -2.10 15.65 1.86
N PRO A 532 -0.84 15.66 1.40
CA PRO A 532 -0.51 15.25 0.03
C PRO A 532 -0.56 13.72 -0.13
N GLY A 533 -0.81 13.23 -1.34
CA GLY A 533 -0.85 11.79 -1.61
C GLY A 533 -2.19 11.13 -1.27
N GLU A 534 -3.29 11.89 -1.24
CA GLU A 534 -4.63 11.38 -0.88
C GLU A 534 -4.63 10.65 0.49
N GLN A 535 -3.90 11.20 1.46
CA GLN A 535 -3.75 10.57 2.79
C GLN A 535 -5.07 10.43 3.53
N LEU A 536 -6.03 11.32 3.25
CA LEU A 536 -7.36 11.32 3.85
C LEU A 536 -8.35 10.40 3.15
N THR A 537 -7.98 9.81 2.01
CA THR A 537 -8.87 8.98 1.18
C THR A 537 -8.24 7.64 0.77
N ASN A 538 -7.09 7.30 1.37
CA ASN A 538 -6.30 6.09 1.12
C ASN A 538 -5.80 5.95 -0.32
N GLY A 539 -5.47 7.07 -0.98
CA GLY A 539 -4.99 7.03 -2.36
C GLY A 539 -6.06 7.25 -3.42
N ASP A 540 -7.33 7.45 -3.04
CA ASP A 540 -8.48 7.53 -3.96
C ASP A 540 -8.92 8.98 -4.22
N GLN A 541 -8.64 9.43 -5.44
CA GLN A 541 -8.85 10.81 -5.89
C GLN A 541 -10.34 11.16 -6.04
N VAL A 542 -11.18 10.19 -6.43
CA VAL A 542 -12.62 10.40 -6.56
C VAL A 542 -13.24 10.57 -5.17
N ALA A 543 -12.81 9.74 -4.21
CA ALA A 543 -13.22 9.92 -2.82
C ALA A 543 -12.74 11.26 -2.24
N GLY A 544 -11.56 11.77 -2.65
CA GLY A 544 -11.03 13.08 -2.24
C GLY A 544 -11.96 14.22 -2.63
N ILE A 545 -12.36 14.27 -3.90
CA ILE A 545 -13.31 15.27 -4.41
C ILE A 545 -14.68 15.14 -3.75
N GLN A 546 -15.18 13.93 -3.54
CA GLN A 546 -16.46 13.74 -2.84
C GLN A 546 -16.40 14.28 -1.40
N ALA A 547 -15.32 14.00 -0.67
CA ALA A 547 -15.12 14.51 0.69
C ALA A 547 -15.01 16.05 0.73
N LEU A 548 -14.42 16.67 -0.30
CA LEU A 548 -14.42 18.12 -0.49
C LEU A 548 -15.83 18.68 -0.72
N MET A 549 -16.64 18.07 -1.61
CA MET A 549 -18.02 18.50 -1.88
C MET A 549 -18.89 18.39 -0.63
N ASP A 550 -18.72 17.32 0.14
CA ASP A 550 -19.43 17.13 1.41
C ASP A 550 -19.04 18.24 2.42
N GLY A 551 -17.75 18.61 2.43
CA GLY A 551 -17.13 19.60 3.31
C GLY A 551 -16.63 19.02 4.63
N ASP A 552 -16.58 17.69 4.71
CA ASP A 552 -16.44 16.91 5.93
C ASP A 552 -15.00 16.90 6.45
N SER A 553 -14.16 16.09 5.82
CA SER A 553 -12.77 15.91 6.20
C SER A 553 -11.79 16.73 5.38
N ILE A 554 -12.27 17.33 4.29
CA ILE A 554 -11.50 18.13 3.35
C ILE A 554 -12.29 19.41 3.10
N GLN A 555 -11.68 20.56 3.35
CA GLN A 555 -12.30 21.87 3.11
C GLN A 555 -11.68 22.58 1.90
N VAL A 556 -10.43 22.26 1.58
CA VAL A 556 -9.71 22.80 0.42
C VAL A 556 -9.08 21.64 -0.33
N SER A 557 -9.02 21.71 -1.65
CA SER A 557 -8.24 20.76 -2.44
C SER A 557 -7.66 21.39 -3.68
N LEU A 558 -6.69 20.70 -4.27
CA LEU A 558 -6.20 20.97 -5.61
C LEU A 558 -6.23 19.67 -6.41
N HIS A 559 -7.21 19.55 -7.33
CA HIS A 559 -7.45 18.32 -8.09
C HIS A 559 -7.63 18.56 -9.59
N SER A 560 -7.31 17.53 -10.37
CA SER A 560 -7.40 17.51 -11.83
C SER A 560 -8.83 17.52 -12.34
N ASN A 561 -9.08 18.26 -13.44
CA ASN A 561 -10.34 18.26 -14.15
C ASN A 561 -10.76 16.87 -14.63
N LEU A 562 -9.80 15.99 -14.94
CA LEU A 562 -10.06 14.61 -15.36
C LEU A 562 -10.70 13.78 -14.25
N ILE A 563 -10.39 14.07 -12.98
CA ILE A 563 -11.03 13.37 -11.84
C ILE A 563 -12.42 13.94 -11.60
N TYR A 564 -12.57 15.28 -11.64
CA TYR A 564 -13.89 15.94 -11.58
C TYR A 564 -14.86 15.46 -12.66
N ALA A 565 -14.34 15.03 -13.81
CA ALA A 565 -15.15 14.48 -14.89
C ALA A 565 -15.94 13.21 -14.53
N ASN A 566 -15.55 12.48 -13.47
CA ASN A 566 -16.34 11.37 -12.94
C ASN A 566 -17.66 11.82 -12.30
N PHE A 567 -17.74 13.09 -11.85
CA PHE A 567 -18.95 13.69 -11.29
C PHE A 567 -19.75 14.48 -12.34
N ASP A 568 -19.05 15.08 -13.30
CA ASP A 568 -19.63 15.92 -14.33
C ASP A 568 -18.83 15.88 -15.65
N PRO A 569 -19.34 15.33 -16.75
CA PRO A 569 -18.62 15.29 -18.01
C PRO A 569 -18.24 16.67 -18.55
N ARG A 570 -18.86 17.79 -18.12
CA ARG A 570 -18.45 19.13 -18.54
C ARG A 570 -16.97 19.43 -18.28
N PHE A 571 -16.35 18.81 -17.28
CA PHE A 571 -14.92 18.98 -17.00
C PHE A 571 -13.98 18.30 -18.00
N ASN A 572 -14.46 17.35 -18.81
CA ASN A 572 -13.65 16.69 -19.83
C ASN A 572 -13.26 17.62 -20.98
N VAL A 573 -13.96 18.75 -21.19
CA VAL A 573 -13.73 19.66 -22.33
C VAL A 573 -12.28 20.10 -22.43
N VAL A 574 -11.63 20.37 -21.29
CA VAL A 574 -10.24 20.84 -21.21
C VAL A 574 -9.24 19.82 -21.75
N SER A 575 -9.57 18.54 -21.64
CA SER A 575 -8.68 17.44 -21.99
C SER A 575 -9.07 16.78 -23.31
N LEU A 576 -9.89 17.44 -24.13
CA LEU A 576 -10.16 16.96 -25.48
C LEU A 576 -8.85 16.89 -26.29
N PRO A 577 -8.63 15.82 -27.06
CA PRO A 577 -7.39 15.64 -27.79
C PRO A 577 -7.09 16.83 -28.71
N TYR A 578 -5.86 17.35 -28.60
CA TYR A 578 -5.31 18.45 -29.39
C TYR A 578 -6.16 19.73 -29.40
N LEU A 579 -6.90 20.00 -28.31
CA LEU A 579 -7.66 21.24 -28.15
C LEU A 579 -6.76 22.48 -28.07
N PHE A 580 -5.63 22.37 -27.37
CA PHE A 580 -4.69 23.46 -27.16
C PHE A 580 -3.36 23.18 -27.85
N GLU A 581 -2.81 24.20 -28.51
CA GLU A 581 -1.50 24.11 -29.17
C GLU A 581 -0.34 24.34 -28.19
N ASP A 582 -0.51 25.28 -27.25
CA ASP A 582 0.50 25.66 -26.28
C ASP A 582 -0.12 26.22 -24.99
N THR A 583 0.74 26.58 -24.03
CA THR A 583 0.31 27.15 -22.74
C THR A 583 -0.28 28.56 -22.87
N SER A 584 0.04 29.32 -23.91
CA SER A 584 -0.54 30.65 -24.14
C SER A 584 -2.01 30.53 -24.58
N ALA A 585 -2.32 29.53 -25.41
CA ALA A 585 -3.68 29.17 -25.78
C ALA A 585 -4.52 28.78 -24.55
N VAL A 586 -3.94 27.96 -23.67
CA VAL A 586 -4.57 27.58 -22.40
C VAL A 586 -4.83 28.82 -21.55
N ASP A 587 -3.85 29.69 -21.35
CA ASP A 587 -3.98 30.89 -20.52
C ASP A 587 -5.11 31.81 -21.02
N GLN A 588 -5.27 31.94 -22.33
CA GLN A 588 -6.37 32.72 -22.91
C GLN A 588 -7.75 32.13 -22.58
N VAL A 589 -7.90 30.81 -22.66
CA VAL A 589 -9.18 30.14 -22.40
C VAL A 589 -9.51 30.08 -20.91
N MET A 590 -8.52 29.75 -20.07
CA MET A 590 -8.69 29.61 -18.62
C MET A 590 -8.90 30.94 -17.91
N ASN A 591 -8.34 32.05 -18.43
CA ASN A 591 -8.60 33.40 -17.92
C ASN A 591 -9.80 34.09 -18.58
N GLY A 592 -10.46 33.42 -19.53
CA GLY A 592 -11.62 33.92 -20.27
C GLY A 592 -12.91 33.16 -19.96
N THR A 593 -13.84 33.17 -20.93
CA THR A 593 -15.17 32.58 -20.79
C THR A 593 -15.15 31.07 -20.51
N GLY A 594 -14.16 30.34 -21.03
CA GLY A 594 -14.00 28.92 -20.75
C GLY A 594 -13.76 28.65 -19.26
N GLY A 595 -12.81 29.36 -18.65
CA GLY A 595 -12.55 29.29 -17.21
C GLY A 595 -13.78 29.67 -16.36
N ASP A 596 -14.48 30.74 -16.73
CA ASP A 596 -15.71 31.17 -16.04
C ASP A 596 -16.81 30.09 -16.10
N LYS A 597 -16.96 29.41 -17.24
CA LYS A 597 -17.88 28.27 -17.37
C LYS A 597 -17.50 27.13 -16.43
N LEU A 598 -16.22 26.75 -16.34
CA LEU A 598 -15.76 25.69 -15.43
C LEU A 598 -16.03 26.05 -13.96
N LYS A 599 -15.72 27.29 -13.56
CA LYS A 599 -16.02 27.81 -12.21
C LYS A 599 -17.52 27.78 -11.90
N SER A 600 -18.37 28.13 -12.87
CA SER A 600 -19.82 28.02 -12.73
C SER A 600 -20.28 26.58 -12.52
N VAL A 601 -19.68 25.60 -13.22
CA VAL A 601 -19.98 24.18 -12.99
C VAL A 601 -19.59 23.77 -11.57
N LEU A 602 -18.38 24.13 -11.11
CA LEU A 602 -17.92 23.82 -9.74
C LEU A 602 -18.88 24.37 -8.66
N LYS A 603 -19.44 25.57 -8.89
CA LYS A 603 -20.43 26.17 -7.99
C LYS A 603 -21.72 25.35 -7.87
N GLU A 604 -22.16 24.66 -8.93
CA GLU A 604 -23.30 23.74 -8.86
C GLU A 604 -23.08 22.58 -7.88
N TYR A 605 -21.82 22.26 -7.59
CA TYR A 605 -21.42 21.23 -6.64
C TYR A 605 -21.04 21.79 -5.27
N GLY A 606 -21.37 23.07 -4.99
CA GLY A 606 -21.05 23.71 -3.72
C GLY A 606 -19.56 23.93 -3.52
N LEU A 607 -18.83 24.26 -4.58
CA LEU A 607 -17.40 24.53 -4.55
C LEU A 607 -17.11 25.95 -5.04
N VAL A 608 -16.29 26.68 -4.28
CA VAL A 608 -15.76 27.99 -4.63
C VAL A 608 -14.37 27.81 -5.23
N CYS A 609 -14.15 28.31 -6.45
CA CYS A 609 -12.88 28.16 -7.16
C CYS A 609 -12.46 29.50 -7.77
N GLU A 610 -11.47 30.13 -7.16
CA GLU A 610 -11.01 31.47 -7.56
C GLU A 610 -9.79 31.43 -8.50
N GLY A 611 -9.11 30.29 -8.60
CA GLY A 611 -7.97 30.09 -9.50
C GLY A 611 -7.93 28.68 -10.10
N ILE A 612 -7.60 28.63 -11.40
CA ILE A 612 -7.36 27.39 -12.15
C ILE A 612 -5.84 27.28 -12.32
N ALA A 613 -5.26 26.26 -11.70
CA ALA A 613 -3.84 25.93 -11.78
C ALA A 613 -3.58 24.93 -12.92
N GLU A 614 -2.33 24.48 -13.05
CA GLU A 614 -1.88 23.64 -14.16
C GLU A 614 -1.27 22.33 -13.66
N ASN A 615 -1.72 21.20 -14.22
CA ASN A 615 -0.87 20.01 -14.23
C ASN A 615 0.07 20.08 -15.43
N GLY A 616 -0.50 20.33 -16.62
CA GLY A 616 0.24 20.56 -17.87
C GLY A 616 -0.21 19.67 -19.01
N PHE A 617 0.53 19.73 -20.11
CA PHE A 617 0.41 18.77 -21.20
C PHE A 617 0.90 17.40 -20.73
N ARG A 618 0.14 16.36 -21.07
CA ARG A 618 0.41 15.00 -20.55
C ARG A 618 1.28 14.25 -21.54
N GLN A 619 2.38 13.67 -21.07
CA GLN A 619 3.35 12.90 -21.88
C GLN A 619 3.26 11.40 -21.59
N ILE A 620 3.56 10.56 -22.57
CA ILE A 620 3.65 9.10 -22.36
C ILE A 620 5.02 8.73 -21.85
N THR A 621 5.07 7.95 -20.77
CA THR A 621 6.25 7.15 -20.40
C THR A 621 5.96 5.67 -20.56
N ASN A 622 6.95 4.88 -20.98
CA ASN A 622 6.85 3.43 -20.98
C ASN A 622 8.22 2.74 -20.82
N SER A 623 8.19 1.43 -20.54
CA SER A 623 9.38 0.59 -20.33
C SER A 623 9.80 -0.24 -21.55
N LYS A 624 9.07 -0.16 -22.68
CA LYS A 624 9.21 -1.09 -23.81
C LYS A 624 9.90 -0.48 -25.03
N LYS A 625 9.39 0.63 -25.56
CA LYS A 625 9.84 1.22 -26.82
C LYS A 625 9.48 2.71 -26.93
N PRO A 626 10.17 3.49 -27.79
CA PRO A 626 9.73 4.83 -28.15
C PRO A 626 8.33 4.81 -28.79
N ILE A 627 7.51 5.82 -28.50
CA ILE A 627 6.20 6.03 -29.14
C ILE A 627 6.33 7.24 -30.06
N THR A 628 6.17 7.02 -31.37
CA THR A 628 6.27 8.07 -32.39
C THR A 628 4.98 8.23 -33.20
N SER A 629 4.15 7.19 -33.25
CA SER A 629 2.88 7.15 -33.97
C SER A 629 1.82 6.39 -33.18
N VAL A 630 0.54 6.55 -33.56
CA VAL A 630 -0.56 5.80 -32.91
C VAL A 630 -0.38 4.29 -32.97
N SER A 631 0.25 3.78 -34.04
CA SER A 631 0.50 2.34 -34.20
C SER A 631 1.48 1.78 -33.16
N ASP A 632 2.31 2.64 -32.56
CA ASP A 632 3.26 2.23 -31.54
C ASP A 632 2.58 1.94 -30.19
N LEU A 633 1.38 2.47 -29.94
CA LEU A 633 0.61 2.16 -28.73
C LEU A 633 0.07 0.73 -28.69
N ALA A 634 0.04 0.04 -29.84
CA ALA A 634 -0.44 -1.33 -29.89
C ALA A 634 0.39 -2.25 -28.98
N ASN A 635 -0.31 -2.98 -28.10
CA ASN A 635 0.25 -3.88 -27.09
C ASN A 635 1.07 -3.22 -25.98
N ILE A 636 0.94 -1.90 -25.78
CA ILE A 636 1.42 -1.24 -24.58
C ILE A 636 0.30 -1.29 -23.54
N LYS A 637 0.57 -1.89 -22.37
CA LYS A 637 -0.33 -1.82 -21.22
C LYS A 637 -0.17 -0.47 -20.53
N LEU A 638 -1.00 0.50 -20.88
CA LEU A 638 -0.84 1.87 -20.37
C LEU A 638 -1.79 2.14 -19.21
N ARG A 639 -1.27 2.67 -18.10
CA ARG A 639 -2.10 3.30 -17.10
C ARG A 639 -2.62 4.63 -17.61
N ILE A 640 -3.92 4.82 -17.48
CA ILE A 640 -4.60 6.09 -17.75
C ILE A 640 -5.26 6.62 -16.49
N CYS A 641 -5.48 7.94 -16.45
CA CYS A 641 -6.36 8.55 -15.47
C CYS A 641 -7.77 7.90 -15.50
N SER A 642 -8.33 7.61 -14.33
CA SER A 642 -9.64 6.95 -14.20
C SER A 642 -10.78 7.89 -14.59
N ASN A 643 -11.09 7.98 -15.88
CA ASN A 643 -12.27 8.67 -16.41
C ASN A 643 -12.68 8.13 -17.79
N ASP A 644 -13.90 8.47 -18.21
CA ASP A 644 -14.49 7.97 -19.45
C ASP A 644 -13.81 8.52 -20.71
N LEU A 645 -13.35 9.78 -20.71
CA LEU A 645 -12.70 10.39 -21.88
C LEU A 645 -11.37 9.69 -22.18
N CYS A 646 -10.51 9.53 -21.18
CA CYS A 646 -9.25 8.81 -21.35
C CYS A 646 -9.51 7.36 -21.79
N SER A 647 -10.50 6.70 -21.19
CA SER A 647 -10.84 5.32 -21.58
C SER A 647 -11.27 5.23 -23.06
N GLU A 648 -12.03 6.21 -23.54
CA GLU A 648 -12.47 6.26 -24.93
C GLU A 648 -11.32 6.58 -25.89
N VAL A 649 -10.58 7.65 -25.65
CA VAL A 649 -9.50 8.12 -26.54
C VAL A 649 -8.40 7.07 -26.68
N TYR A 650 -7.95 6.45 -25.57
CA TYR A 650 -6.92 5.42 -25.64
C TYR A 650 -7.40 4.12 -26.29
N ARG A 651 -8.69 3.82 -26.17
CA ARG A 651 -9.32 2.71 -26.90
C ARG A 651 -9.33 2.99 -28.39
N GLU A 652 -9.64 4.21 -28.83
CA GLU A 652 -9.56 4.63 -30.23
C GLU A 652 -8.13 4.58 -30.78
N TRP A 653 -7.15 4.92 -29.95
CA TRP A 653 -5.72 4.76 -30.28
C TRP A 653 -5.21 3.32 -30.26
N GLY A 654 -6.04 2.33 -29.94
CA GLY A 654 -5.68 0.91 -29.97
C GLY A 654 -4.73 0.48 -28.83
N CYS A 655 -4.70 1.24 -27.74
CA CYS A 655 -3.89 0.95 -26.56
C CYS A 655 -4.59 -0.07 -25.63
N ASP A 656 -3.82 -0.92 -24.95
CA ASP A 656 -4.33 -1.75 -23.85
C ASP A 656 -4.34 -0.89 -22.56
N ALA A 657 -5.37 -0.06 -22.40
CA ALA A 657 -5.42 0.92 -21.33
C ALA A 657 -6.13 0.39 -20.07
N SER A 658 -5.56 0.69 -18.90
CA SER A 658 -6.13 0.35 -17.59
C SER A 658 -6.25 1.59 -16.70
N ALA A 659 -7.45 1.87 -16.23
CA ALA A 659 -7.72 2.94 -15.27
C ALA A 659 -7.27 2.53 -13.86
N MET A 660 -6.49 3.38 -13.18
CA MET A 660 -6.12 3.21 -11.77
C MET A 660 -5.74 4.53 -11.11
N ASN A 661 -5.83 4.55 -9.78
CA ASN A 661 -5.45 5.70 -8.95
C ASN A 661 -3.96 6.03 -9.09
N TRP A 662 -3.63 7.33 -8.98
CA TRP A 662 -2.25 7.80 -9.07
C TRP A 662 -1.33 7.15 -8.04
N SER A 663 -1.82 7.01 -6.80
CA SER A 663 -1.13 6.38 -5.67
C SER A 663 -0.67 4.94 -5.93
N GLU A 664 -1.32 4.22 -6.85
CA GLU A 664 -0.99 2.84 -7.21
C GLU A 664 -0.04 2.75 -8.42
N THR A 665 0.12 3.85 -9.16
CA THR A 665 0.75 3.86 -10.49
C THR A 665 2.23 3.50 -10.43
N TYR A 666 3.02 4.13 -9.55
CA TYR A 666 4.46 3.83 -9.44
C TYR A 666 4.70 2.36 -9.13
N THR A 667 3.95 1.81 -8.16
CA THR A 667 4.08 0.41 -7.76
C THR A 667 3.67 -0.53 -8.91
N ALA A 668 2.63 -0.19 -9.65
CA ALA A 668 2.19 -0.97 -10.82
C ALA A 668 3.23 -0.97 -11.95
N LEU A 669 3.85 0.18 -12.26
CA LEU A 669 4.95 0.30 -13.22
C LEU A 669 6.17 -0.51 -12.77
N GLN A 670 6.57 -0.35 -11.52
CA GLN A 670 7.72 -1.04 -10.94
C GLN A 670 7.55 -2.56 -10.96
N GLN A 671 6.33 -3.05 -10.78
CA GLN A 671 6.00 -4.47 -10.84
C GLN A 671 5.81 -4.99 -12.27
N GLY A 672 5.67 -4.09 -13.25
CA GLY A 672 5.38 -4.46 -14.64
C GLY A 672 3.96 -4.99 -14.86
N THR A 673 3.00 -4.68 -13.97
CA THR A 673 1.57 -4.96 -14.22
C THR A 673 1.04 -4.09 -15.38
N ILE A 674 1.64 -2.92 -15.53
CA ILE A 674 1.49 -1.97 -16.64
C ILE A 674 2.88 -1.66 -17.20
N ASP A 675 2.92 -1.35 -18.48
CA ASP A 675 4.15 -1.07 -19.22
C ASP A 675 4.53 0.41 -19.19
N GLY A 676 3.54 1.29 -19.01
CA GLY A 676 3.69 2.73 -19.06
C GLY A 676 2.53 3.51 -18.43
N GLN A 677 2.66 4.82 -18.41
CA GLN A 677 1.62 5.76 -17.95
C GLN A 677 1.68 7.06 -18.75
N GLU A 678 0.71 7.93 -18.52
CA GLU A 678 0.64 9.26 -19.11
C GLU A 678 0.48 10.33 -18.03
N ASN A 679 1.34 11.37 -18.00
CA ASN A 679 1.24 12.53 -17.11
C ASN A 679 2.22 13.64 -17.54
N PRO A 680 2.08 14.86 -17.01
CA PRO A 680 3.06 15.92 -17.19
C PRO A 680 4.39 15.59 -16.49
N GLU A 681 5.46 16.20 -16.99
CA GLU A 681 6.85 16.00 -16.56
C GLU A 681 7.04 16.25 -15.05
N PRO A 682 6.50 17.32 -14.43
CA PRO A 682 6.66 17.55 -13.00
C PRO A 682 5.99 16.46 -12.13
N SER A 683 4.87 15.91 -12.62
CA SER A 683 4.18 14.78 -11.96
C SER A 683 5.00 13.49 -12.10
N ILE A 684 5.59 13.23 -13.27
CA ILE A 684 6.52 12.10 -13.49
C ILE A 684 7.71 12.20 -12.53
N ALA A 685 8.36 13.37 -12.48
CA ALA A 685 9.54 13.62 -11.67
C ALA A 685 9.28 13.45 -10.16
N SER A 686 8.23 14.11 -9.65
CA SER A 686 7.89 14.09 -8.22
C SER A 686 7.46 12.72 -7.71
N ALA A 687 6.85 11.89 -8.57
CA ALA A 687 6.54 10.50 -8.25
C ALA A 687 7.68 9.52 -8.60
N SER A 688 8.83 10.02 -9.03
CA SER A 688 10.01 9.22 -9.42
C SER A 688 9.73 8.20 -10.53
N VAL A 689 8.74 8.43 -11.39
CA VAL A 689 8.31 7.49 -12.44
C VAL A 689 9.47 7.16 -13.39
N GLN A 690 10.38 8.10 -13.63
CA GLN A 690 11.58 7.92 -14.43
C GLN A 690 12.49 6.77 -13.94
N ASP A 691 12.44 6.42 -12.66
CA ASP A 691 13.27 5.34 -12.08
C ASP A 691 12.87 3.95 -12.58
N VAL A 692 11.63 3.81 -13.06
CA VAL A 692 11.04 2.54 -13.49
C VAL A 692 10.61 2.56 -14.95
N GLN A 693 10.92 3.62 -15.69
CA GLN A 693 10.56 3.83 -17.09
C GLN A 693 11.81 4.07 -17.93
N LYS A 694 11.73 3.79 -19.24
CA LYS A 694 12.89 3.87 -20.15
C LYS A 694 12.72 4.89 -21.26
N TYR A 695 11.48 5.16 -21.66
CA TYR A 695 11.15 6.03 -22.77
C TYR A 695 10.14 7.06 -22.31
N ILE A 696 10.29 8.29 -22.80
CA ILE A 696 9.28 9.34 -22.69
C ILE A 696 9.04 9.96 -24.07
N SER A 697 7.77 10.17 -24.42
CA SER A 697 7.36 10.76 -25.69
C SER A 697 6.58 12.05 -25.45
N ILE A 698 7.13 13.18 -25.91
CA ILE A 698 6.60 14.53 -25.70
C ILE A 698 5.53 14.85 -26.75
N TRP A 699 4.38 14.20 -26.68
CA TRP A 699 3.35 14.26 -27.74
C TRP A 699 2.30 15.37 -27.58
N ASN A 700 2.18 15.97 -26.39
CA ASN A 700 1.21 17.04 -26.08
C ASN A 700 -0.24 16.75 -26.53
N ALA A 701 -0.69 15.49 -26.41
CA ALA A 701 -1.96 15.09 -26.99
C ALA A 701 -3.20 15.69 -26.30
N TYR A 702 -3.14 15.98 -25.01
CA TYR A 702 -4.20 16.71 -24.29
C TYR A 702 -3.64 17.36 -23.02
N TYR A 703 -4.35 18.37 -22.54
CA TYR A 703 -3.99 19.21 -21.41
C TYR A 703 -4.82 18.89 -20.16
N ASP A 704 -4.26 19.12 -18.98
CA ASP A 704 -4.89 18.87 -17.68
C ASP A 704 -4.71 20.08 -16.75
N CYS A 705 -5.83 20.60 -16.29
CA CYS A 705 -5.89 21.75 -15.38
C CYS A 705 -6.31 21.32 -13.98
N LEU A 706 -5.92 22.14 -13.00
CA LEU A 706 -6.20 21.90 -11.59
C LEU A 706 -7.16 22.95 -11.06
N PHE A 707 -8.13 22.53 -10.27
CA PHE A 707 -9.02 23.46 -9.57
C PHE A 707 -8.60 23.57 -8.12
N LEU A 708 -8.21 24.77 -7.69
CA LEU A 708 -8.12 25.08 -6.26
C LEU A 708 -9.54 25.37 -5.78
N CYS A 709 -10.13 24.40 -5.12
CA CYS A 709 -11.52 24.45 -4.68
C CYS A 709 -11.61 24.53 -3.16
N ILE A 710 -12.51 25.39 -2.68
CA ILE A 710 -12.89 25.52 -1.27
C ILE A 710 -14.35 25.09 -1.15
N ASN A 711 -14.69 24.27 -0.15
CA ASN A 711 -16.07 23.90 0.13
C ASN A 711 -16.92 25.15 0.44
N GLU A 712 -18.07 25.29 -0.25
CA GLU A 712 -18.92 26.48 -0.15
C GLU A 712 -19.50 26.68 1.26
N LYS A 713 -19.82 25.61 1.99
CA LYS A 713 -20.34 25.74 3.37
C LYS A 713 -19.28 26.33 4.30
N ALA A 714 -18.06 25.77 4.25
CA ALA A 714 -16.94 26.26 5.04
C ALA A 714 -16.54 27.69 4.66
N TYR A 715 -16.54 28.00 3.36
CA TYR A 715 -16.28 29.35 2.84
C TYR A 715 -17.32 30.37 3.32
N ASN A 716 -18.59 29.97 3.42
CA ASN A 716 -19.68 30.85 3.81
C ASN A 716 -19.73 31.21 5.31
N GLU A 717 -18.87 30.61 6.14
CA GLU A 717 -18.70 31.01 7.54
C GLU A 717 -17.98 32.36 7.71
N PHE A 718 -17.31 32.85 6.65
CA PHE A 718 -16.55 34.08 6.64
C PHE A 718 -17.35 35.27 6.10
N THR A 719 -16.99 36.48 6.51
CA THR A 719 -17.58 37.71 5.97
C THR A 719 -17.01 38.07 4.61
N ASP A 720 -17.69 38.97 3.88
CA ASP A 720 -17.27 39.33 2.52
C ASP A 720 -15.86 39.93 2.46
N GLU A 721 -15.45 40.67 3.51
CA GLU A 721 -14.08 41.22 3.62
C GLU A 721 -13.03 40.12 3.88
N GLN A 722 -13.37 39.11 4.69
CA GLN A 722 -12.52 37.95 4.94
C GLN A 722 -12.42 37.04 3.70
N LYS A 723 -13.55 36.84 3.02
CA LYS A 723 -13.64 36.11 1.75
C LYS A 723 -12.73 36.73 0.68
N ALA A 724 -12.72 38.05 0.54
CA ALA A 724 -11.83 38.73 -0.40
C ALA A 724 -10.33 38.42 -0.13
N VAL A 725 -9.93 38.32 1.14
CA VAL A 725 -8.55 37.94 1.53
C VAL A 725 -8.28 36.47 1.20
N ILE A 726 -9.23 35.58 1.47
CA ILE A 726 -9.14 34.15 1.12
C ILE A 726 -8.96 33.99 -0.39
N ASP A 727 -9.79 34.67 -1.19
CA ASP A 727 -9.78 34.60 -2.65
C ASP A 727 -8.47 35.13 -3.24
N GLU A 728 -7.95 36.25 -2.70
CA GLU A 728 -6.67 36.82 -3.14
C GLU A 728 -5.50 35.89 -2.82
N ASN A 729 -5.47 35.31 -1.62
CA ASN A 729 -4.44 34.34 -1.23
C ASN A 729 -4.53 33.04 -2.05
N ALA A 730 -5.73 32.57 -2.36
CA ALA A 730 -5.93 31.40 -3.22
C ALA A 730 -5.42 31.64 -4.65
N LYS A 731 -5.69 32.83 -5.22
CA LYS A 731 -5.15 33.24 -6.53
C LYS A 731 -3.62 33.26 -6.53
N LYS A 732 -2.99 33.86 -5.50
CA LYS A 732 -1.53 33.88 -5.37
C LYS A 732 -0.92 32.48 -5.23
N ALA A 733 -1.60 31.56 -4.54
CA ALA A 733 -1.17 30.17 -4.46
C ALA A 733 -1.22 29.46 -5.83
N VAL A 734 -2.25 29.74 -6.63
CA VAL A 734 -2.37 29.23 -8.01
C VAL A 734 -1.30 29.83 -8.93
N GLU A 735 -1.05 31.14 -8.85
CA GLU A 735 0.02 31.80 -9.61
C GLU A 735 1.40 31.25 -9.26
N TYR A 736 1.65 30.99 -7.98
CA TYR A 736 2.86 30.32 -7.51
C TYR A 736 3.00 28.92 -8.10
N GLN A 737 1.92 28.11 -8.05
CA GLN A 737 1.90 26.76 -8.60
C GLN A 737 2.20 26.75 -10.10
N LEU A 738 1.54 27.62 -10.87
CA LEU A 738 1.75 27.76 -12.32
C LEU A 738 3.23 28.07 -12.63
N ALA A 739 3.82 29.00 -11.90
CA ALA A 739 5.21 29.39 -12.11
C ALA A 739 6.17 28.22 -11.85
N ILE A 740 6.10 27.59 -10.68
CA ILE A 740 7.02 26.48 -10.36
C ILE A 740 6.81 25.26 -11.26
N ASN A 741 5.58 25.03 -11.73
CA ASN A 741 5.27 23.93 -12.63
C ASN A 741 5.96 24.15 -13.98
N ARG A 742 5.71 25.29 -14.62
CA ARG A 742 6.25 25.63 -15.93
C ARG A 742 7.77 25.82 -15.93
N ASP A 743 8.32 26.45 -14.89
CA ASP A 743 9.77 26.68 -14.74
C ASP A 743 10.54 25.34 -14.67
N SER A 744 9.92 24.28 -14.18
CA SER A 744 10.57 22.97 -14.03
C SER A 744 10.61 22.13 -15.32
N ILE A 745 9.70 22.33 -16.28
CA ILE A 745 9.52 21.42 -17.43
C ILE A 745 10.79 21.35 -18.30
N ALA A 746 11.30 22.50 -18.74
CA ALA A 746 12.47 22.54 -19.62
C ALA A 746 13.72 21.97 -18.95
N GLN A 747 13.89 22.23 -17.65
CA GLN A 747 14.98 21.67 -16.86
C GLN A 747 14.89 20.15 -16.76
N LEU A 748 13.70 19.60 -16.47
CA LEU A 748 13.49 18.16 -16.36
C LEU A 748 13.78 17.42 -17.67
N GLU A 749 13.32 17.96 -18.80
CA GLU A 749 13.60 17.38 -20.11
C GLU A 749 15.09 17.36 -20.44
N GLU A 750 15.80 18.47 -20.18
CA GLU A 750 17.25 18.57 -20.39
C GLU A 750 18.00 17.57 -19.49
N GLU A 751 17.63 17.49 -18.21
CA GLU A 751 18.21 16.55 -17.25
C GLU A 751 17.99 15.09 -17.66
N TRP A 752 16.79 14.71 -18.13
CA TRP A 752 16.53 13.35 -18.60
C TRP A 752 17.33 13.00 -19.86
N LYS A 753 17.48 13.96 -20.78
CA LYS A 753 18.31 13.81 -22.00
C LYS A 753 19.79 13.65 -21.65
N GLU A 754 20.33 14.49 -20.77
CA GLU A 754 21.75 14.49 -20.40
C GLU A 754 22.14 13.30 -19.53
N SER A 755 21.28 12.94 -18.57
CA SER A 755 21.52 11.80 -17.68
C SER A 755 21.36 10.45 -18.38
N GLY A 756 20.57 10.40 -19.46
CA GLY A 756 20.18 9.17 -20.13
C GLY A 756 19.30 8.25 -19.29
N VAL A 757 18.68 8.77 -18.21
CA VAL A 757 17.73 8.01 -17.38
C VAL A 757 16.52 7.57 -18.20
N MET A 758 16.05 8.42 -19.12
CA MET A 758 15.04 8.08 -20.10
C MET A 758 15.46 8.52 -21.50
N GLU A 759 15.10 7.73 -22.51
CA GLU A 759 15.19 8.13 -23.91
C GLU A 759 14.01 9.04 -24.26
N VAL A 760 14.29 10.30 -24.57
CA VAL A 760 13.28 11.33 -24.87
C VAL A 760 13.01 11.40 -26.38
N THR A 761 11.76 11.21 -26.77
CA THR A 761 11.27 11.51 -28.12
C THR A 761 10.69 12.93 -28.15
N ASP A 762 11.33 13.82 -28.89
CA ASP A 762 10.89 15.22 -29.01
C ASP A 762 9.55 15.33 -29.76
N HIS A 763 8.76 16.34 -29.42
CA HIS A 763 7.45 16.59 -30.06
C HIS A 763 7.50 16.67 -31.59
N LYS A 764 8.57 17.27 -32.14
CA LYS A 764 8.78 17.41 -33.59
C LYS A 764 8.92 16.07 -34.33
N ASP A 765 9.28 15.01 -33.60
CA ASP A 765 9.52 13.67 -34.14
C ASP A 765 8.28 12.76 -33.99
N ILE A 766 7.17 13.30 -33.50
CA ILE A 766 5.91 12.59 -33.26
C ILE A 766 4.93 12.86 -34.41
N ASP A 767 4.39 11.80 -34.99
CA ASP A 767 3.32 11.84 -35.99
C ASP A 767 1.98 12.19 -35.32
N SER A 768 1.84 13.46 -34.95
CA SER A 768 0.64 14.02 -34.33
C SER A 768 -0.60 13.87 -35.21
N ASP A 769 -0.44 13.84 -36.53
CA ASP A 769 -1.55 13.65 -37.47
C ASP A 769 -2.16 12.25 -37.33
N SER A 770 -1.34 11.21 -37.10
CA SER A 770 -1.85 9.86 -36.84
C SER A 770 -2.77 9.79 -35.62
N PHE A 771 -2.40 10.47 -34.52
CA PHE A 771 -3.19 10.52 -33.29
C PHE A 771 -4.46 11.35 -33.47
N LYS A 772 -4.37 12.53 -34.10
CA LYS A 772 -5.52 13.39 -34.43
C LYS A 772 -6.55 12.67 -35.30
N ASN A 773 -6.10 11.95 -36.33
CA ASN A 773 -6.98 11.19 -37.21
C ASN A 773 -7.67 10.05 -36.46
N ALA A 774 -6.96 9.38 -35.54
CA ALA A 774 -7.50 8.29 -34.76
C ALA A 774 -8.51 8.74 -33.69
N SER A 775 -8.40 9.97 -33.18
CA SER A 775 -9.34 10.57 -32.21
C SER A 775 -10.35 11.56 -32.82
N ALA A 776 -10.57 11.51 -34.14
CA ALA A 776 -11.42 12.45 -34.86
C ALA A 776 -12.89 12.45 -34.40
N ASP A 777 -13.37 11.35 -33.82
CA ASP A 777 -14.73 11.24 -33.30
C ASP A 777 -14.85 11.57 -31.80
N ALA A 778 -13.74 11.82 -31.10
CA ALA A 778 -13.73 12.13 -29.67
C ALA A 778 -14.58 13.38 -29.32
N TYR A 779 -14.57 14.40 -30.17
CA TYR A 779 -15.39 15.61 -29.99
C TYR A 779 -16.88 15.32 -30.10
N LYS A 780 -17.30 14.54 -31.11
CA LYS A 780 -18.71 14.14 -31.26
C LYS A 780 -19.16 13.22 -30.14
N TRP A 781 -18.29 12.30 -29.73
CA TRP A 781 -18.52 11.45 -28.58
C TRP A 781 -18.74 12.30 -27.32
N TYR A 782 -17.92 13.35 -27.15
CA TYR A 782 -18.01 14.24 -25.99
C TYR A 782 -19.30 15.05 -25.98
N GLU A 783 -19.66 15.70 -27.09
CA GLU A 783 -20.95 16.39 -27.23
C GLU A 783 -22.12 15.45 -26.91
N LYS A 784 -22.06 14.20 -27.39
CA LYS A 784 -23.05 13.18 -27.04
C LYS A 784 -23.08 12.89 -25.54
N GLN A 785 -21.93 12.78 -24.85
CA GLN A 785 -21.90 12.63 -23.39
C GLN A 785 -22.60 13.80 -22.68
N LEU A 786 -22.42 15.03 -23.15
CA LEU A 786 -23.12 16.20 -22.59
C LEU A 786 -24.64 16.08 -22.77
N THR A 787 -25.11 15.68 -23.95
CA THR A 787 -26.55 15.48 -24.17
C THR A 787 -27.13 14.34 -23.34
N GLU A 788 -26.46 13.18 -23.26
CA GLU A 788 -26.99 11.97 -22.62
C GLU A 788 -26.89 12.03 -21.09
N LYS A 789 -25.78 12.54 -20.54
CA LYS A 789 -25.54 12.56 -19.09
C LYS A 789 -25.95 13.87 -18.42
N LYS A 790 -25.94 15.00 -19.15
CA LYS A 790 -26.35 16.30 -18.61
C LYS A 790 -27.66 16.84 -19.16
N GLY A 791 -28.25 16.20 -20.16
CA GLY A 791 -29.53 16.62 -20.72
C GLY A 791 -29.45 17.95 -21.49
N MET A 792 -28.24 18.35 -21.89
CA MET A 792 -28.05 19.51 -22.77
C MET A 792 -28.66 19.22 -24.14
N SER A 793 -29.20 20.24 -24.81
CA SER A 793 -29.51 20.15 -26.23
C SER A 793 -28.22 20.03 -27.06
N ALA A 794 -28.34 19.56 -28.30
CA ALA A 794 -27.18 19.46 -29.19
C ALA A 794 -26.50 20.82 -29.41
N ASP A 795 -27.29 21.89 -29.58
CA ASP A 795 -26.78 23.25 -29.77
C ASP A 795 -26.06 23.75 -28.51
N GLU A 796 -26.62 23.53 -27.31
CA GLU A 796 -25.97 23.90 -26.04
C GLU A 796 -24.66 23.12 -25.82
N ALA A 797 -24.63 21.83 -26.17
CA ALA A 797 -23.44 21.00 -26.06
C ALA A 797 -22.34 21.51 -26.99
N HIS A 798 -22.70 21.87 -28.23
CA HIS A 798 -21.80 22.44 -29.20
C HIS A 798 -21.26 23.82 -28.77
N GLU A 799 -22.14 24.74 -28.37
CA GLU A 799 -21.75 26.06 -27.84
C GLU A 799 -20.87 25.95 -26.58
N TYR A 800 -21.08 24.92 -25.76
CA TYR A 800 -20.23 24.67 -24.61
C TYR A 800 -18.81 24.29 -25.04
N VAL A 801 -18.66 23.42 -26.04
CA VAL A 801 -17.35 23.02 -26.59
C VAL A 801 -16.68 24.19 -27.32
N GLU A 802 -17.41 24.95 -28.12
CA GLU A 802 -16.89 26.12 -28.85
C GLU A 802 -16.31 27.17 -27.92
N ALA A 803 -16.81 27.32 -26.69
CA ALA A 803 -16.26 28.26 -25.72
C ALA A 803 -14.82 27.95 -25.28
N PHE A 804 -14.33 26.74 -25.55
CA PHE A 804 -12.96 26.30 -25.27
C PHE A 804 -12.12 26.13 -26.52
N MET A 805 -12.75 26.04 -27.70
CA MET A 805 -12.06 26.14 -28.97
C MET A 805 -11.70 27.61 -29.19
N GLN A 806 -10.44 27.89 -29.53
CA GLN A 806 -10.10 29.24 -29.98
C GLN A 806 -11.01 29.60 -31.17
N THR A 807 -11.65 30.78 -31.17
CA THR A 807 -12.07 31.41 -32.43
C THR A 807 -10.80 31.61 -33.25
N GLN A 808 -10.54 30.72 -34.21
CA GLN A 808 -9.52 30.90 -35.23
C GLN A 808 -9.71 32.22 -35.99
#